data_AF-A0A9C8E209-F1
#
_entry.id   AF-A0A9C8E209-F1
#
_cell.length_a   1.000
_cell.length_b   1.000
_cell.length_c   1.000
_cell.angle_alpha   90.00
_cell.angle_beta   90.00
_cell.angle_gamma   90.00
#
_symmetry.space_group_name_H-M   'P 1'
#
loop_
_entity.id
_entity.type
_entity.pdbx_description
1 polymer ?
#
loop_
_entity_poly.entity_id
_entity_poly.type
_entity_poly.pdbx_seq_one_letter_code
_entity_poly.pdbx_strand_id
1 'polypeptide(L)'
;MTTEKSLKIIGLITVLLICACNPYDDSKTERTDTAKESDLIIAERINTGKETTQELEPVVIGVAWANEDAHFVKGVQLATKEINDEGGVLGKPCADPPVPGRLLELIVEDGEKKALNSSLTLRQKQDITVKVARSFAANPRVVAVTGHRSSYQAVPASIVYQFHGIAFIAPTSTNLNLTDHRFNYVFRMTPNNKAIAKQLANYCHKKGYQKIVILHSKSSYGSQLADSFFSSFVKKPTEKEEPQTKIVLLRSFFSKKKDFSDLMVELKAAKKNDDFDAIFIATGADMAAMIYQESRDMGFKEPFIGAEGLDNLKFWDAVKEWEISEEVFTEKSVVPTLFNTTAKVPISQTFIEKFKKQYGFEPDHYAALGYDSIKILVHGIKKANSTRPFKIAETLRYMPACQAVTGKYQFKMDGDVRTRKFHFKFFRQGKFEYEETDFKDFLLAQQDCGNIDKDKDCIPNDKDACPDNTKEEISKGVYQKGTLRGCPVDSDEDSYQDYRDKCPNTLPHEMEKGIDSDGCPVDIDKDGVPDYRDDCPKHSRFETRRGVDSRGCMIDTDKDEIPDYKDVCPKDSLAERSKGVYQQGEQIGCPIDSDNDNVQDYRDDCPQNLPNEMEKGLDLRGCPFDRDKDDVPDYRDACPKNKHFEIRKGVDSHGCPVDTDQDRVPDYKDVCFENSPEEISKGVIQQGTHLGCPIDNDQDGVPDYRDNCPNNRPAELRKGVNSRGCPLDTDKDGVHDYKDVCFNNSPKEISKGVHQQGLHLGCPIDNDNDGVPDYRDNCPNNNRIEIRKGVDSRGCPKKAPTGRH
;
A
#
# COMPACT_ATOMS: atom_id res chain seq x y z
N MET A 1 -29.67 -65.21 -47.32
CA MET A 1 -29.08 -66.57 -47.44
C MET A 1 -28.73 -66.78 -48.91
N THR A 2 -27.52 -67.03 -49.38
CA THR A 2 -26.18 -67.11 -48.79
C THR A 2 -25.22 -66.93 -49.96
N THR A 3 -24.28 -66.02 -49.79
CA THR A 3 -23.11 -65.76 -50.63
C THR A 3 -22.00 -66.73 -50.27
N GLU A 4 -21.52 -67.55 -51.21
CA GLU A 4 -20.26 -68.28 -51.11
C GLU A 4 -19.60 -68.36 -52.48
N LYS A 5 -18.53 -67.57 -52.67
CA LYS A 5 -17.31 -67.90 -53.43
C LYS A 5 -16.44 -66.66 -53.50
N SER A 6 -15.42 -66.61 -52.66
CA SER A 6 -14.06 -66.07 -52.92
C SER A 6 -13.37 -65.78 -51.58
N LEU A 7 -13.05 -66.85 -50.85
CA LEU A 7 -12.08 -66.86 -49.76
C LEU A 7 -11.30 -68.18 -49.85
N LYS A 8 -10.05 -68.16 -49.39
CA LYS A 8 -8.95 -69.15 -49.54
C LYS A 8 -8.01 -68.70 -50.67
N ILE A 9 -6.73 -68.39 -50.47
CA ILE A 9 -5.77 -68.99 -49.53
C ILE A 9 -4.73 -67.93 -49.09
N ILE A 10 -4.53 -67.85 -47.78
CA ILE A 10 -3.39 -67.27 -47.07
C ILE A 10 -2.29 -68.35 -47.01
N GLY A 11 -1.03 -67.98 -47.28
CA GLY A 11 0.13 -68.65 -46.68
C GLY A 11 1.10 -69.39 -47.61
N LEU A 12 2.33 -68.86 -47.66
CA LEU A 12 3.65 -69.48 -47.91
C LEU A 12 4.16 -69.76 -49.34
N ILE A 13 5.49 -69.60 -49.44
CA ILE A 13 6.46 -69.79 -50.54
C ILE A 13 6.68 -68.47 -51.33
N THR A 14 7.64 -67.59 -51.01
CA THR A 14 9.07 -67.69 -50.63
C THR A 14 9.97 -68.36 -51.70
N VAL A 15 10.82 -67.52 -52.33
CA VAL A 15 12.17 -67.79 -52.89
C VAL A 15 12.34 -68.17 -54.39
N LEU A 16 13.30 -67.45 -55.01
CA LEU A 16 13.98 -67.55 -56.34
C LEU A 16 13.29 -66.83 -57.53
N LEU A 17 13.86 -65.78 -58.15
CA LEU A 17 15.26 -65.56 -58.55
C LEU A 17 15.79 -64.13 -58.33
N ILE A 18 17.09 -64.09 -58.05
CA ILE A 18 18.01 -62.96 -57.80
C ILE A 18 18.89 -62.72 -59.05
N CYS A 19 19.56 -61.56 -59.09
CA CYS A 19 20.67 -61.06 -59.95
C CYS A 19 20.21 -60.12 -61.08
N ALA A 20 20.60 -58.83 -61.12
CA ALA A 20 21.91 -58.27 -60.78
C ALA A 20 21.87 -57.05 -59.84
N CYS A 21 22.75 -57.08 -58.84
CA CYS A 21 23.08 -55.99 -57.93
C CYS A 21 24.10 -55.02 -58.55
N ASN A 22 24.04 -53.76 -58.11
CA ASN A 22 25.23 -53.05 -57.64
C ASN A 22 24.86 -52.37 -56.31
N PRO A 23 25.69 -52.44 -55.25
CA PRO A 23 25.24 -52.19 -53.89
C PRO A 23 25.30 -50.69 -53.57
N TYR A 24 24.28 -50.18 -52.87
CA TYR A 24 24.40 -48.96 -52.10
C TYR A 24 24.08 -49.28 -50.64
N ASP A 25 25.00 -48.85 -49.81
CA ASP A 25 25.36 -49.31 -48.48
C ASP A 25 24.22 -49.33 -47.45
N ASP A 26 24.27 -50.33 -46.57
CA ASP A 26 23.39 -50.51 -45.42
C ASP A 26 23.68 -49.40 -44.38
N SER A 27 22.71 -48.50 -44.18
CA SER A 27 22.64 -47.68 -42.96
C SER A 27 21.20 -47.56 -42.50
N LYS A 28 20.64 -48.71 -42.08
CA LYS A 28 19.66 -48.71 -40.99
C LYS A 28 20.40 -48.44 -39.68
N THR A 29 20.81 -47.19 -39.48
CA THR A 29 21.10 -46.69 -38.12
C THR A 29 19.81 -46.15 -37.54
N GLU A 30 19.48 -46.70 -36.38
CA GLU A 30 18.33 -46.43 -35.55
C GLU A 30 18.07 -44.93 -35.39
N ARG A 31 16.86 -44.49 -35.79
CA ARG A 31 16.33 -43.15 -35.51
C ARG A 31 15.74 -43.06 -34.09
N THR A 32 16.31 -43.84 -33.17
CA THR A 32 15.90 -43.99 -31.78
C THR A 32 17.17 -44.02 -30.95
N ASP A 33 17.67 -42.85 -30.55
CA ASP A 33 18.27 -42.60 -29.23
C ASP A 33 19.04 -41.26 -29.14
N THR A 34 19.29 -40.55 -30.25
CA THR A 34 19.93 -39.21 -30.21
C THR A 34 19.07 -38.10 -29.59
N ALA A 35 17.77 -38.33 -29.37
CA ALA A 35 16.88 -37.40 -28.66
C ALA A 35 16.74 -37.70 -27.16
N LYS A 36 17.18 -38.87 -26.68
CA LYS A 36 17.23 -39.15 -25.23
C LYS A 36 18.45 -38.51 -24.60
N GLU A 37 19.60 -38.55 -25.26
CA GLU A 37 20.83 -37.96 -24.72
C GLU A 37 20.74 -36.43 -24.59
N SER A 38 20.19 -35.71 -25.56
CA SER A 38 20.14 -34.24 -25.48
C SER A 38 19.18 -33.71 -24.40
N ASP A 39 18.04 -34.36 -24.17
CA ASP A 39 17.07 -33.95 -23.14
C ASP A 39 17.50 -34.38 -21.71
N LEU A 40 18.23 -35.50 -21.55
CA LEU A 40 18.79 -35.96 -20.26
C LEU A 40 20.06 -35.19 -19.86
N ILE A 41 20.89 -34.80 -20.82
CA ILE A 41 22.13 -34.04 -20.57
C ILE A 41 21.84 -32.64 -19.99
N ILE A 42 20.69 -32.04 -20.28
CA ILE A 42 20.30 -30.73 -19.72
C ILE A 42 19.92 -30.86 -18.24
N ALA A 43 19.24 -31.94 -17.84
CA ALA A 43 18.84 -32.16 -16.45
C ALA A 43 20.03 -32.50 -15.53
N GLU A 44 21.05 -33.19 -16.05
CA GLU A 44 22.23 -33.60 -15.27
C GLU A 44 23.31 -32.49 -15.18
N ARG A 45 23.40 -31.59 -16.17
CA ARG A 45 24.43 -30.54 -16.20
C ARG A 45 24.14 -29.32 -15.32
N ILE A 46 22.88 -29.05 -15.00
CA ILE A 46 22.47 -27.95 -14.09
C ILE A 46 23.06 -28.16 -12.66
N ASN A 47 23.37 -29.40 -12.28
CA ASN A 47 23.95 -29.73 -10.97
C ASN A 47 25.48 -29.54 -10.85
N THR A 48 26.19 -29.12 -11.90
CA THR A 48 27.68 -29.12 -11.89
C THR A 48 28.37 -27.76 -12.04
N GLY A 49 27.64 -26.65 -12.08
CA GLY A 49 28.22 -25.30 -11.92
C GLY A 49 29.33 -24.90 -12.92
N LYS A 50 29.41 -25.56 -14.08
CA LYS A 50 30.33 -25.16 -15.16
C LYS A 50 29.58 -24.41 -16.24
N GLU A 51 29.73 -23.09 -16.25
CA GLU A 51 29.37 -22.23 -17.38
C GLU A 51 30.26 -22.58 -18.59
N THR A 52 29.69 -23.29 -19.54
CA THR A 52 30.13 -23.24 -20.93
C THR A 52 28.94 -22.82 -21.77
N THR A 53 29.00 -21.61 -22.34
CA THR A 53 28.10 -21.08 -23.36
C THR A 53 28.21 -21.90 -24.65
N GLN A 54 27.66 -23.11 -24.62
CA GLN A 54 27.47 -23.91 -25.83
C GLN A 54 26.14 -23.46 -26.44
N GLU A 55 26.19 -22.73 -27.55
CA GLU A 55 24.99 -22.27 -28.27
C GLU A 55 24.02 -23.43 -28.49
N LEU A 56 22.79 -23.30 -27.99
CA LEU A 56 21.76 -24.31 -28.19
C LEU A 56 21.50 -24.49 -29.69
N GLU A 57 21.53 -25.73 -30.16
CA GLU A 57 21.37 -26.02 -31.58
C GLU A 57 20.05 -25.43 -32.12
N PRO A 58 20.06 -24.65 -33.22
CA PRO A 58 18.86 -24.06 -33.77
C PRO A 58 17.79 -25.08 -34.16
N VAL A 59 16.52 -24.69 -34.08
CA VAL A 59 15.39 -25.47 -34.60
C VAL A 59 15.22 -25.13 -36.08
N VAL A 60 15.35 -26.15 -36.93
CA VAL A 60 15.38 -25.95 -38.38
C VAL A 60 13.99 -26.19 -38.99
N ILE A 61 13.50 -25.20 -39.72
CA ILE A 61 12.27 -25.30 -40.53
C ILE A 61 12.64 -25.19 -42.01
N GLY A 62 12.22 -26.18 -42.81
CA GLY A 62 12.39 -26.16 -44.26
C GLY A 62 11.33 -25.28 -44.94
N VAL A 63 11.75 -24.56 -45.97
CA VAL A 63 10.89 -23.68 -46.77
C VAL A 63 11.04 -24.07 -48.23
N ALA A 64 10.03 -24.75 -48.78
CA ALA A 64 10.00 -25.16 -50.17
C ALA A 64 9.25 -24.13 -51.01
N TRP A 65 9.99 -23.26 -51.70
CA TRP A 65 9.40 -22.20 -52.53
C TRP A 65 10.26 -21.83 -53.73
N ALA A 66 9.73 -20.99 -54.62
CA ALA A 66 10.34 -20.71 -55.91
C ALA A 66 11.62 -19.85 -55.90
N ASN A 67 11.87 -19.06 -54.85
CA ASN A 67 13.08 -18.27 -54.63
C ASN A 67 12.94 -17.49 -53.32
N GLU A 68 14.05 -16.96 -52.82
CA GLU A 68 14.14 -16.19 -51.58
C GLU A 68 13.45 -14.82 -51.65
N ASP A 69 13.41 -14.20 -52.83
CA ASP A 69 12.80 -12.88 -53.01
C ASP A 69 11.27 -12.89 -53.08
N ALA A 70 10.67 -14.08 -53.15
CA ALA A 70 9.23 -14.24 -53.22
C ALA A 70 8.57 -13.67 -51.95
N HIS A 71 7.43 -12.98 -52.12
CA HIS A 71 6.71 -12.37 -51.00
C HIS A 71 6.39 -13.36 -49.88
N PHE A 72 6.05 -14.61 -50.22
CA PHE A 72 5.91 -15.71 -49.26
C PHE A 72 7.15 -15.91 -48.38
N VAL A 73 8.33 -16.00 -48.99
CA VAL A 73 9.59 -16.23 -48.26
C VAL A 73 9.96 -15.00 -47.43
N LYS A 74 9.70 -13.78 -47.91
CA LYS A 74 9.82 -12.54 -47.10
C LYS A 74 8.93 -12.57 -45.86
N GLY A 75 7.69 -13.06 -45.98
CA GLY A 75 6.81 -13.28 -44.84
C GLY A 75 7.38 -14.27 -43.83
N VAL A 76 7.89 -15.41 -44.32
CA VAL A 76 8.58 -16.44 -43.52
C VAL A 76 9.81 -15.86 -42.79
N GLN A 77 10.65 -15.11 -43.49
CA GLN A 77 11.84 -14.46 -42.93
C GLN A 77 11.49 -13.45 -41.84
N LEU A 78 10.46 -12.62 -42.05
CA LEU A 78 10.01 -11.65 -41.04
C LEU A 78 9.54 -12.35 -39.76
N ALA A 79 8.71 -13.40 -39.88
CA ALA A 79 8.26 -14.16 -38.72
C ALA A 79 9.42 -14.81 -37.96
N THR A 80 10.38 -15.41 -38.68
CA THR A 80 11.59 -15.99 -38.08
C THR A 80 12.42 -14.95 -37.35
N LYS A 81 12.65 -13.79 -37.97
CA LYS A 81 13.41 -12.68 -37.36
C LYS A 81 12.78 -12.26 -36.04
N GLU A 82 11.47 -12.02 -36.02
CA GLU A 82 10.77 -11.63 -34.78
C GLU A 82 10.90 -12.69 -33.69
N ILE A 83 10.70 -13.97 -34.03
CA ILE A 83 10.81 -15.04 -33.04
C ILE A 83 12.22 -15.14 -32.47
N ASN A 84 13.24 -14.93 -33.30
CA ASN A 84 14.63 -14.90 -32.82
C ASN A 84 14.94 -13.67 -31.97
N ASP A 85 14.41 -12.49 -32.33
CA ASP A 85 14.51 -11.26 -31.53
C ASP A 85 13.76 -11.37 -30.18
N GLU A 86 12.80 -12.30 -30.08
CA GLU A 86 12.05 -12.70 -28.88
C GLU A 86 12.76 -13.82 -28.07
N GLY A 87 13.98 -14.20 -28.45
CA GLY A 87 14.76 -15.22 -27.73
C GLY A 87 14.55 -16.66 -28.23
N GLY A 88 13.88 -16.84 -29.37
CA GLY A 88 13.71 -18.12 -30.04
C GLY A 88 12.52 -18.94 -29.54
N VAL A 89 12.66 -20.27 -29.57
CA VAL A 89 11.63 -21.23 -29.16
C VAL A 89 12.10 -22.08 -27.99
N LEU A 90 11.15 -22.51 -27.15
CA LEU A 90 11.39 -23.36 -25.98
C LEU A 90 12.33 -22.77 -24.91
N GLY A 91 12.60 -21.46 -24.99
CA GLY A 91 13.22 -20.71 -23.89
C GLY A 91 12.24 -20.42 -22.77
N LYS A 92 12.77 -20.18 -21.58
CA LYS A 92 12.05 -19.61 -20.44
C LYS A 92 12.84 -18.39 -19.97
N PRO A 93 12.73 -17.25 -20.67
CA PRO A 93 13.50 -16.05 -20.34
C PRO A 93 13.22 -15.54 -18.91
N CYS A 94 12.14 -16.02 -18.31
CA CYS A 94 11.60 -15.56 -17.03
C CYS A 94 11.62 -16.64 -15.94
N ALA A 95 12.27 -17.77 -16.23
CA ALA A 95 12.69 -18.68 -15.17
C ALA A 95 13.85 -18.03 -14.40
N ASP A 96 14.05 -18.43 -13.16
CA ASP A 96 15.25 -18.08 -12.38
C ASP A 96 16.05 -19.36 -12.07
N PRO A 97 17.23 -19.55 -12.69
CA PRO A 97 17.85 -18.69 -13.70
C PRO A 97 17.15 -18.76 -15.08
N PRO A 98 17.24 -17.70 -15.91
CA PRO A 98 16.67 -17.69 -17.26
C PRO A 98 17.19 -18.85 -18.11
N VAL A 99 16.28 -19.54 -18.80
CA VAL A 99 16.64 -20.60 -19.75
C VAL A 99 16.62 -20.01 -21.15
N PRO A 100 17.76 -19.92 -21.86
CA PRO A 100 17.80 -19.41 -23.22
C PRO A 100 16.98 -20.30 -24.16
N GLY A 101 16.31 -19.69 -25.13
CA GLY A 101 15.61 -20.42 -26.18
C GLY A 101 16.54 -20.85 -27.30
N ARG A 102 16.03 -21.76 -28.14
CA ARG A 102 16.68 -22.21 -29.37
C ARG A 102 16.27 -21.27 -30.50
N LEU A 103 17.23 -20.72 -31.24
CA LEU A 103 16.92 -19.89 -32.41
C LEU A 103 16.26 -20.73 -33.51
N LEU A 104 15.44 -20.08 -34.32
CA LEU A 104 14.93 -20.65 -35.57
C LEU A 104 15.94 -20.43 -36.69
N GLU A 105 16.24 -21.50 -37.41
CA GLU A 105 17.01 -21.50 -38.65
C GLU A 105 16.10 -21.93 -39.81
N LEU A 106 16.14 -21.20 -40.93
CA LEU A 106 15.40 -21.54 -42.12
C LEU A 106 16.33 -22.19 -43.14
N ILE A 107 15.91 -23.33 -43.69
CA ILE A 107 16.51 -23.86 -44.91
C ILE A 107 15.54 -23.59 -46.04
N VAL A 108 15.83 -22.56 -46.85
CA VAL A 108 15.10 -22.30 -48.07
C VAL A 108 15.71 -23.15 -49.18
N GLU A 109 14.88 -23.95 -49.86
CA GLU A 109 15.32 -24.66 -51.06
C GLU A 109 14.55 -24.17 -52.28
N ASP A 110 15.29 -23.56 -53.20
CA ASP A 110 14.77 -22.87 -54.38
C ASP A 110 14.60 -23.80 -55.60
N GLY A 111 14.88 -25.09 -55.44
CA GLY A 111 14.72 -26.10 -56.50
C GLY A 111 13.33 -26.11 -57.14
N GLU A 112 12.30 -25.61 -56.44
CA GLU A 112 10.96 -25.37 -56.98
C GLU A 112 10.94 -24.37 -58.15
N LYS A 113 11.89 -23.43 -58.22
CA LYS A 113 12.06 -22.50 -59.35
C LYS A 113 12.15 -23.26 -60.67
N LYS A 114 12.88 -24.37 -60.68
CA LYS A 114 13.02 -25.24 -61.86
C LYS A 114 11.67 -25.87 -62.23
N ALA A 115 10.85 -26.25 -61.24
CA ALA A 115 9.52 -26.79 -61.46
C ALA A 115 8.51 -25.75 -62.01
N LEU A 116 8.81 -24.45 -61.94
CA LEU A 116 7.99 -23.40 -62.57
C LEU A 116 8.21 -23.27 -64.08
N ASN A 117 9.28 -23.85 -64.64
CA ASN A 117 9.54 -23.78 -66.08
C ASN A 117 8.35 -24.35 -66.88
N SER A 118 7.77 -23.52 -67.74
CA SER A 118 6.58 -23.85 -68.54
C SER A 118 6.84 -24.92 -69.59
N SER A 119 8.08 -25.13 -70.01
CA SER A 119 8.46 -26.19 -70.96
C SER A 119 8.38 -27.60 -70.35
N LEU A 120 8.52 -27.75 -69.04
CA LEU A 120 8.54 -29.07 -68.37
C LEU A 120 7.16 -29.75 -68.37
N THR A 121 7.15 -31.08 -68.52
CA THR A 121 5.95 -31.92 -68.31
C THR A 121 5.56 -31.95 -66.84
N LEU A 122 4.30 -32.29 -66.54
CA LEU A 122 3.82 -32.42 -65.16
C LEU A 122 4.69 -33.38 -64.34
N ARG A 123 5.05 -34.53 -64.92
CA ARG A 123 5.88 -35.54 -64.25
C ARG A 123 7.27 -35.00 -63.91
N GLN A 124 7.94 -34.32 -64.84
CA GLN A 124 9.24 -33.70 -64.58
C GLN A 124 9.16 -32.66 -63.45
N LYS A 125 8.09 -31.87 -63.40
CA LYS A 125 7.87 -30.90 -62.31
C LYS A 125 7.70 -31.61 -60.96
N GLN A 126 6.94 -32.70 -60.93
CA GLN A 126 6.75 -33.51 -59.73
C GLN A 126 8.05 -34.19 -59.29
N ASP A 127 8.87 -34.68 -60.22
CA ASP A 127 10.18 -35.28 -59.91
C ASP A 127 11.12 -34.26 -59.25
N ILE A 128 11.11 -33.00 -59.69
CA ILE A 128 11.85 -31.90 -59.06
C ILE A 128 11.33 -31.67 -57.64
N THR A 129 10.01 -31.56 -57.45
CA THR A 129 9.42 -31.36 -56.13
C THR A 129 9.73 -32.50 -55.17
N VAL A 130 9.68 -33.76 -55.62
CA VAL A 130 10.03 -34.92 -54.78
C VAL A 130 11.51 -34.88 -54.39
N LYS A 131 12.40 -34.40 -55.25
CA LYS A 131 13.82 -34.19 -54.90
C LYS A 131 14.00 -33.13 -53.82
N VAL A 132 13.28 -32.01 -53.91
CA VAL A 132 13.26 -30.97 -52.86
C VAL A 132 12.72 -31.53 -51.54
N ALA A 133 11.62 -32.27 -51.57
CA ALA A 133 11.08 -32.89 -50.35
C ALA A 133 12.06 -33.90 -49.72
N ARG A 134 12.79 -34.65 -50.56
CA ARG A 134 13.83 -35.59 -50.12
C ARG A 134 15.07 -34.89 -49.55
N SER A 135 15.46 -33.72 -50.05
CA SER A 135 16.60 -32.99 -49.48
C SER A 135 16.30 -32.52 -48.06
N PHE A 136 15.08 -32.05 -47.78
CA PHE A 136 14.62 -31.80 -46.41
C PHE A 136 14.60 -33.07 -45.58
N ALA A 137 14.07 -34.17 -46.12
CA ALA A 137 14.02 -35.45 -45.41
C ALA A 137 15.39 -36.05 -45.09
N ALA A 138 16.40 -35.76 -45.90
CA ALA A 138 17.79 -36.17 -45.68
C ALA A 138 18.49 -35.38 -44.58
N ASN A 139 17.99 -34.20 -44.21
CA ASN A 139 18.54 -33.40 -43.12
C ASN A 139 17.79 -33.71 -41.81
N PRO A 140 18.41 -34.42 -40.84
CA PRO A 140 17.74 -34.80 -39.60
C PRO A 140 17.39 -33.62 -38.69
N ARG A 141 17.97 -32.43 -38.92
CA ARG A 141 17.66 -31.22 -38.16
C ARG A 141 16.31 -30.60 -38.54
N VAL A 142 15.79 -30.91 -39.75
CA VAL A 142 14.53 -30.35 -40.25
C VAL A 142 13.35 -30.99 -39.54
N VAL A 143 12.71 -30.23 -38.65
CA VAL A 143 11.59 -30.73 -37.83
C VAL A 143 10.23 -30.47 -38.46
N ALA A 144 10.14 -29.45 -39.28
CA ALA A 144 8.93 -29.08 -40.01
C ALA A 144 9.27 -28.45 -41.36
N VAL A 145 8.32 -28.50 -42.29
CA VAL A 145 8.42 -27.86 -43.60
C VAL A 145 7.16 -27.05 -43.87
N THR A 146 7.33 -25.83 -44.39
CA THR A 146 6.27 -25.07 -45.05
C THR A 146 6.53 -24.94 -46.56
N GLY A 147 5.46 -24.96 -47.34
CA GLY A 147 5.48 -25.10 -48.80
C GLY A 147 4.49 -26.20 -49.19
N HIS A 148 4.46 -26.74 -50.38
CA HIS A 148 4.95 -26.18 -51.62
C HIS A 148 3.87 -25.26 -52.20
N ARG A 149 4.21 -24.44 -53.19
CA ARG A 149 3.29 -23.43 -53.74
C ARG A 149 2.02 -24.02 -54.35
N SER A 150 2.15 -25.01 -55.22
CA SER A 150 1.04 -25.49 -56.04
C SER A 150 0.59 -26.88 -55.59
N SER A 151 -0.68 -27.20 -55.80
CA SER A 151 -1.22 -28.53 -55.46
C SER A 151 -0.52 -29.69 -56.17
N TYR A 152 -0.02 -29.50 -57.40
CA TYR A 152 0.77 -30.53 -58.08
C TYR A 152 2.15 -30.76 -57.45
N GLN A 153 2.63 -29.83 -56.61
CA GLN A 153 3.88 -29.93 -55.85
C GLN A 153 3.60 -30.48 -54.44
N ALA A 154 2.67 -29.85 -53.72
CA ALA A 154 2.40 -30.17 -52.32
C ALA A 154 1.87 -31.59 -52.12
N VAL A 155 0.99 -32.09 -53.00
CA VAL A 155 0.44 -33.45 -52.88
C VAL A 155 1.52 -34.53 -52.94
N PRO A 156 2.39 -34.62 -53.97
CA PRO A 156 3.45 -35.63 -53.99
C PRO A 156 4.51 -35.40 -52.90
N ALA A 157 4.82 -34.15 -52.53
CA ALA A 157 5.73 -33.87 -51.42
C ALA A 157 5.19 -34.34 -50.06
N SER A 158 3.88 -34.21 -49.83
CA SER A 158 3.22 -34.64 -48.59
C SER A 158 3.44 -36.13 -48.30
N ILE A 159 3.52 -36.96 -49.34
CA ILE A 159 3.81 -38.40 -49.23
C ILE A 159 5.23 -38.61 -48.69
N VAL A 160 6.19 -37.83 -49.16
CA VAL A 160 7.60 -37.89 -48.71
C VAL A 160 7.70 -37.48 -47.25
N TYR A 161 7.10 -36.34 -46.86
CA TYR A 161 7.14 -35.86 -45.48
C TYR A 161 6.41 -36.79 -44.52
N GLN A 162 5.26 -37.34 -44.93
CA GLN A 162 4.54 -38.36 -44.17
C GLN A 162 5.43 -39.59 -43.91
N PHE A 163 6.10 -40.12 -44.94
CA PHE A 163 6.92 -41.31 -44.83
C PHE A 163 8.15 -41.09 -43.91
N HIS A 164 8.75 -39.90 -43.97
CA HIS A 164 9.92 -39.56 -43.15
C HIS A 164 9.58 -38.92 -41.80
N GLY A 165 8.30 -38.80 -41.46
CA GLY A 165 7.82 -38.27 -40.19
C GLY A 165 8.22 -36.80 -39.96
N ILE A 166 8.02 -35.94 -40.96
CA ILE A 166 8.30 -34.50 -40.88
C ILE A 166 6.97 -33.75 -40.90
N ALA A 167 6.75 -32.85 -39.94
CA ALA A 167 5.55 -32.01 -39.90
C ALA A 167 5.51 -31.09 -41.12
N PHE A 168 4.42 -31.09 -41.87
CA PHE A 168 4.31 -30.40 -43.14
C PHE A 168 3.05 -29.54 -43.17
N ILE A 169 3.19 -28.24 -43.37
CA ILE A 169 2.08 -27.31 -43.52
C ILE A 169 2.06 -26.71 -44.93
N ALA A 170 0.97 -26.97 -45.66
CA ALA A 170 0.77 -26.44 -47.00
C ALA A 170 0.04 -25.09 -46.95
N PRO A 171 0.72 -23.97 -47.30
CA PRO A 171 0.13 -22.65 -47.13
C PRO A 171 -0.98 -22.40 -48.15
N THR A 172 -0.80 -22.83 -49.40
CA THR A 172 -1.60 -22.42 -50.57
C THR A 172 -2.22 -23.60 -51.33
N SER A 173 -1.99 -24.85 -50.93
CA SER A 173 -2.50 -26.01 -51.67
C SER A 173 -3.93 -26.37 -51.26
N THR A 174 -4.84 -26.23 -52.21
CA THR A 174 -6.30 -26.35 -52.01
C THR A 174 -6.90 -27.63 -52.57
N ASN A 175 -6.15 -28.45 -53.30
CA ASN A 175 -6.67 -29.71 -53.84
C ASN A 175 -7.04 -30.69 -52.72
N LEU A 176 -8.21 -31.34 -52.82
CA LEU A 176 -8.75 -32.26 -51.81
C LEU A 176 -7.77 -33.40 -51.47
N ASN A 177 -7.06 -33.92 -52.47
CA ASN A 177 -6.14 -35.07 -52.32
C ASN A 177 -5.02 -34.82 -51.29
N LEU A 178 -4.67 -33.57 -50.98
CA LEU A 178 -3.63 -33.27 -50.01
C LEU A 178 -3.94 -33.84 -48.61
N THR A 179 -5.20 -33.82 -48.18
CA THR A 179 -5.62 -34.29 -46.84
C THR A 179 -6.52 -35.53 -46.89
N ASP A 180 -7.00 -35.93 -48.07
CA ASP A 180 -7.83 -37.14 -48.22
C ASP A 180 -7.12 -38.43 -47.81
N HIS A 181 -5.78 -38.44 -47.83
CA HIS A 181 -4.97 -39.57 -47.34
C HIS A 181 -4.94 -39.72 -45.81
N ARG A 182 -5.48 -38.74 -45.05
CA ARG A 182 -5.49 -38.71 -43.57
C ARG A 182 -4.10 -38.91 -42.96
N PHE A 183 -3.11 -38.26 -43.57
CA PHE A 183 -1.72 -38.33 -43.13
C PHE A 183 -1.53 -37.66 -41.77
N ASN A 184 -0.67 -38.27 -40.94
CA ASN A 184 -0.41 -37.85 -39.57
C ASN A 184 0.49 -36.61 -39.48
N TYR A 185 1.18 -36.22 -40.54
CA TYR A 185 2.10 -35.08 -40.49
C TYR A 185 1.70 -33.92 -41.41
N VAL A 186 0.59 -34.04 -42.14
CA VAL A 186 0.24 -33.12 -43.23
C VAL A 186 -0.92 -32.22 -42.83
N PHE A 187 -0.74 -30.92 -43.03
CA PHE A 187 -1.71 -29.88 -42.73
C PHE A 187 -1.85 -28.93 -43.92
N ARG A 188 -2.99 -28.26 -44.06
CA ARG A 188 -3.15 -27.14 -45.02
C ARG A 188 -3.68 -25.90 -44.31
N MET A 189 -3.27 -24.71 -44.74
CA MET A 189 -3.69 -23.44 -44.15
C MET A 189 -4.84 -22.76 -44.87
N THR A 190 -4.91 -22.96 -46.18
CA THR A 190 -5.97 -22.41 -47.03
C THR A 190 -7.11 -23.43 -47.15
N PRO A 191 -8.39 -23.02 -47.05
CA PRO A 191 -9.52 -23.92 -47.24
C PRO A 191 -9.42 -24.71 -48.55
N ASN A 192 -9.88 -25.96 -48.55
CA ASN A 192 -9.82 -26.78 -49.76
C ASN A 192 -10.79 -26.30 -50.86
N ASN A 193 -10.61 -26.82 -52.08
CA ASN A 193 -11.39 -26.47 -53.27
C ASN A 193 -12.91 -26.57 -53.07
N LYS A 194 -13.39 -27.54 -52.30
CA LYS A 194 -14.82 -27.70 -52.00
C LYS A 194 -15.35 -26.58 -51.11
N ALA A 195 -14.57 -26.18 -50.11
CA ALA A 195 -14.92 -25.08 -49.23
C ALA A 195 -14.88 -23.72 -49.96
N ILE A 196 -13.87 -23.51 -50.82
CA ILE A 196 -13.75 -22.32 -51.67
C ILE A 196 -14.92 -22.24 -52.65
N ALA A 197 -15.18 -23.31 -53.41
CA ALA A 197 -16.28 -23.40 -54.35
C ALA A 197 -17.64 -23.09 -53.72
N LYS A 198 -17.89 -23.60 -52.51
CA LYS A 198 -19.13 -23.32 -51.78
C LYS A 198 -19.29 -21.83 -51.45
N GLN A 199 -18.23 -21.17 -50.99
CA GLN A 199 -18.27 -19.74 -50.68
C GLN A 199 -18.44 -18.89 -51.95
N LEU A 200 -17.76 -19.25 -53.05
CA LEU A 200 -17.90 -18.58 -54.34
C LEU A 200 -19.30 -18.75 -54.94
N ALA A 201 -19.87 -19.96 -54.91
CA ALA A 201 -21.23 -20.21 -55.37
C ALA A 201 -22.24 -19.39 -54.55
N ASN A 202 -22.09 -19.35 -53.23
CA ASN A 202 -22.92 -18.51 -52.36
C ASN A 202 -22.79 -17.02 -52.70
N TYR A 203 -21.57 -16.54 -52.98
CA TYR A 203 -21.34 -15.16 -53.41
C TYR A 203 -22.08 -14.88 -54.73
N CYS A 204 -21.94 -15.74 -55.74
CA CYS A 204 -22.64 -15.60 -57.02
C CYS A 204 -24.16 -15.58 -56.84
N HIS A 205 -24.73 -16.47 -56.00
CA HIS A 205 -26.15 -16.45 -55.69
C HIS A 205 -26.60 -15.15 -54.99
N LYS A 206 -25.79 -14.61 -54.07
CA LYS A 206 -26.09 -13.35 -53.38
C LYS A 206 -26.05 -12.14 -54.32
N LYS A 207 -25.17 -12.17 -55.33
CA LYS A 207 -25.12 -11.18 -56.42
C LYS A 207 -26.25 -11.35 -57.44
N GLY A 208 -27.06 -12.40 -57.33
CA GLY A 208 -28.14 -12.68 -58.27
C GLY A 208 -27.67 -13.30 -59.59
N TYR A 209 -26.42 -13.76 -59.69
CA TYR A 209 -25.92 -14.43 -60.89
C TYR A 209 -26.61 -15.78 -61.06
N GLN A 210 -27.20 -16.00 -62.22
CA GLN A 210 -27.96 -17.20 -62.59
C GLN A 210 -27.24 -17.99 -63.69
N LYS A 211 -26.67 -17.30 -64.68
CA LYS A 211 -26.02 -17.89 -65.85
C LYS A 211 -24.51 -17.64 -65.78
N ILE A 212 -23.73 -18.70 -65.62
CA ILE A 212 -22.27 -18.60 -65.48
C ILE A 212 -21.55 -19.40 -66.56
N VAL A 213 -20.44 -18.85 -67.04
CA VAL A 213 -19.42 -19.58 -67.79
C VAL A 213 -18.35 -20.10 -66.85
N ILE A 214 -17.92 -21.35 -67.01
CA ILE A 214 -16.78 -21.93 -66.27
C ILE A 214 -15.63 -22.16 -67.25
N LEU A 215 -14.52 -21.48 -67.00
CA LEU A 215 -13.25 -21.66 -67.71
C LEU A 215 -12.23 -22.27 -66.75
N HIS A 216 -11.59 -23.37 -67.14
CA HIS A 216 -10.61 -24.00 -66.25
C HIS A 216 -9.39 -24.58 -66.95
N SER A 217 -8.26 -24.59 -66.24
CA SER A 217 -7.07 -25.28 -66.72
C SER A 217 -7.21 -26.79 -66.58
N LYS A 218 -6.64 -27.54 -67.53
CA LYS A 218 -6.42 -29.01 -67.46
C LYS A 218 -5.31 -29.34 -66.47
N SER A 219 -5.51 -28.97 -65.21
CA SER A 219 -4.65 -29.29 -64.08
C SER A 219 -5.47 -29.95 -62.97
N SER A 220 -4.81 -30.64 -62.05
CA SER A 220 -5.49 -31.22 -60.88
C SER A 220 -6.17 -30.17 -60.00
N TYR A 221 -5.59 -28.97 -59.92
CA TYR A 221 -6.20 -27.81 -59.25
C TYR A 221 -7.43 -27.30 -60.01
N GLY A 222 -7.25 -26.89 -61.28
CA GLY A 222 -8.30 -26.22 -62.06
C GLY A 222 -9.51 -27.10 -62.33
N SER A 223 -9.30 -28.37 -62.67
CA SER A 223 -10.39 -29.30 -62.97
C SER A 223 -11.21 -29.62 -61.71
N GLN A 224 -10.55 -29.95 -60.60
CA GLN A 224 -11.26 -30.25 -59.34
C GLN A 224 -12.01 -29.03 -58.77
N LEU A 225 -11.43 -27.84 -58.90
CA LEU A 225 -12.08 -26.59 -58.49
C LEU A 225 -13.31 -26.29 -59.36
N ALA A 226 -13.20 -26.46 -60.69
CA ALA A 226 -14.33 -26.32 -61.61
C ALA A 226 -15.47 -27.30 -61.28
N ASP A 227 -15.16 -28.57 -61.04
CA ASP A 227 -16.14 -29.58 -60.65
C ASP A 227 -16.81 -29.23 -59.31
N SER A 228 -16.02 -28.74 -58.34
CA SER A 228 -16.51 -28.32 -57.03
C SER A 228 -17.43 -27.10 -57.13
N PHE A 229 -17.08 -26.11 -57.97
CA PHE A 229 -17.89 -24.93 -58.22
C PHE A 229 -19.17 -25.27 -58.96
N PHE A 230 -19.09 -26.06 -60.04
CA PHE A 230 -20.25 -26.57 -60.76
C PHE A 230 -21.26 -27.22 -59.81
N SER A 231 -20.76 -28.14 -58.96
CA SER A 231 -21.58 -28.87 -57.99
C SER A 231 -22.18 -27.98 -56.88
N SER A 232 -21.54 -26.84 -56.59
CA SER A 232 -21.99 -25.90 -55.55
C SER A 232 -22.94 -24.84 -56.09
N PHE A 233 -22.77 -24.42 -57.34
CA PHE A 233 -23.53 -23.35 -57.99
C PHE A 233 -24.83 -23.86 -58.62
N VAL A 234 -24.81 -25.04 -59.25
CA VAL A 234 -26.02 -25.65 -59.81
C VAL A 234 -26.78 -26.29 -58.65
N LYS A 235 -27.88 -25.65 -58.23
CA LYS A 235 -28.78 -26.24 -57.22
C LYS A 235 -29.46 -27.46 -57.83
N LYS A 236 -29.55 -28.55 -57.07
CA LYS A 236 -30.34 -29.71 -57.50
C LYS A 236 -31.80 -29.28 -57.67
N PRO A 237 -32.50 -29.71 -58.74
CA PRO A 237 -33.93 -29.48 -58.86
C PRO A 237 -34.63 -30.00 -57.61
N THR A 238 -35.55 -29.21 -57.06
CA THR A 238 -36.52 -29.74 -56.09
C THR A 238 -37.82 -30.01 -56.83
N GLU A 239 -38.68 -30.89 -56.32
CA GLU A 239 -39.97 -31.22 -56.96
C GLU A 239 -40.88 -30.00 -57.21
N LYS A 240 -40.58 -28.84 -56.60
CA LYS A 240 -41.39 -27.62 -56.65
C LYS A 240 -40.77 -26.47 -57.44
N GLU A 241 -39.48 -26.51 -57.79
CA GLU A 241 -38.79 -25.40 -58.48
C GLU A 241 -37.70 -25.93 -59.42
N GLU A 242 -37.71 -25.46 -60.68
CA GLU A 242 -36.57 -25.66 -61.59
C GLU A 242 -35.32 -24.96 -61.06
N PRO A 243 -34.10 -25.47 -61.36
CA PRO A 243 -32.88 -24.79 -60.98
C PRO A 243 -32.84 -23.40 -61.63
N GLN A 244 -32.89 -22.34 -60.81
CA GLN A 244 -32.73 -20.96 -61.28
C GLN A 244 -31.31 -20.66 -61.81
N THR A 245 -30.37 -21.61 -61.72
CA THR A 245 -28.97 -21.42 -62.14
C THR A 245 -28.54 -22.39 -63.24
N LYS A 246 -27.82 -21.87 -64.24
CA LYS A 246 -27.36 -22.58 -65.44
C LYS A 246 -25.88 -22.32 -65.70
N ILE A 247 -25.15 -23.37 -66.11
CA ILE A 247 -23.81 -23.23 -66.68
C ILE A 247 -23.95 -23.14 -68.20
N VAL A 248 -23.65 -21.97 -68.76
CA VAL A 248 -23.84 -21.67 -70.19
C VAL A 248 -22.74 -22.32 -71.03
N LEU A 249 -21.53 -22.33 -70.50
CA LEU A 249 -20.36 -22.90 -71.15
C LEU A 249 -19.41 -23.43 -70.08
N LEU A 250 -18.98 -24.68 -70.21
CA LEU A 250 -17.91 -25.27 -69.41
C LEU A 250 -16.76 -25.64 -70.35
N ARG A 251 -15.64 -24.93 -70.27
CA ARG A 251 -14.49 -25.14 -71.17
C ARG A 251 -13.18 -25.28 -70.43
N SER A 252 -12.41 -26.26 -70.90
CA SER A 252 -11.06 -26.54 -70.43
C SER A 252 -10.00 -26.05 -71.41
N PHE A 253 -8.86 -25.61 -70.90
CA PHE A 253 -7.68 -25.25 -71.69
C PHE A 253 -6.40 -25.82 -71.10
N PHE A 254 -5.38 -26.05 -71.92
CA PHE A 254 -4.09 -26.54 -71.44
C PHE A 254 -3.37 -25.45 -70.65
N SER A 255 -2.71 -25.84 -69.54
CA SER A 255 -2.00 -24.94 -68.63
C SER A 255 -0.71 -24.31 -69.21
N LYS A 256 -0.48 -24.44 -70.51
CA LYS A 256 0.66 -23.89 -71.26
C LYS A 256 0.23 -23.09 -72.51
N LYS A 257 -1.09 -22.95 -72.71
CA LYS A 257 -1.65 -22.23 -73.85
C LYS A 257 -1.30 -20.74 -73.72
N LYS A 258 -0.96 -20.10 -74.84
CA LYS A 258 -0.54 -18.70 -74.91
C LYS A 258 -1.44 -17.82 -75.77
N ASP A 259 -2.34 -18.43 -76.51
CA ASP A 259 -3.29 -17.79 -77.42
C ASP A 259 -4.65 -18.38 -77.08
N PHE A 260 -5.62 -17.55 -76.69
CA PHE A 260 -6.98 -17.97 -76.34
C PHE A 260 -8.02 -17.48 -77.35
N SER A 261 -7.61 -17.11 -78.57
CA SER A 261 -8.51 -16.61 -79.62
C SER A 261 -9.67 -17.57 -79.91
N ASP A 262 -9.41 -18.89 -79.93
CA ASP A 262 -10.44 -19.92 -80.11
C ASP A 262 -11.45 -19.95 -78.95
N LEU A 263 -10.97 -19.77 -77.72
CA LEU A 263 -11.81 -19.66 -76.53
C LEU A 263 -12.66 -18.38 -76.59
N MET A 264 -12.12 -17.26 -77.07
CA MET A 264 -12.86 -16.02 -77.23
C MET A 264 -13.99 -16.15 -78.27
N VAL A 265 -13.76 -16.88 -79.37
CA VAL A 265 -14.81 -17.19 -80.37
C VAL A 265 -15.95 -17.99 -79.73
N GLU A 266 -15.63 -19.01 -78.92
CA GLU A 266 -16.64 -19.80 -78.20
C GLU A 266 -17.39 -18.99 -77.16
N LEU A 267 -16.70 -18.11 -76.41
CA LEU A 267 -17.33 -17.18 -75.48
C LEU A 267 -18.30 -16.24 -76.20
N LYS A 268 -17.95 -15.76 -77.40
CA LYS A 268 -18.83 -14.89 -78.21
C LYS A 268 -20.08 -15.63 -78.65
N ALA A 269 -19.93 -16.89 -79.07
CA ALA A 269 -21.05 -17.75 -79.42
C ALA A 269 -21.96 -18.01 -78.21
N ALA A 270 -21.38 -18.32 -77.05
CA ALA A 270 -22.11 -18.52 -75.79
C ALA A 270 -22.89 -17.27 -75.37
N LYS A 271 -22.24 -16.09 -75.44
CA LYS A 271 -22.87 -14.80 -75.12
C LYS A 271 -24.04 -14.48 -76.05
N LYS A 272 -23.87 -14.72 -77.36
CA LYS A 272 -24.93 -14.50 -78.36
C LYS A 272 -26.12 -15.44 -78.19
N ASN A 273 -25.88 -16.69 -77.83
CA ASN A 273 -26.91 -17.73 -77.83
C ASN A 273 -27.75 -17.77 -76.55
N ASP A 274 -27.12 -17.61 -75.38
CA ASP A 274 -27.78 -17.87 -74.09
C ASP A 274 -27.62 -16.74 -73.07
N ASP A 275 -26.72 -15.79 -73.35
CA ASP A 275 -26.25 -14.74 -72.44
C ASP A 275 -25.64 -15.30 -71.13
N PHE A 276 -24.79 -14.55 -70.44
CA PHE A 276 -24.26 -14.92 -69.12
C PHE A 276 -23.88 -13.72 -68.29
N ASP A 277 -23.98 -13.89 -66.96
CA ASP A 277 -23.82 -12.84 -65.96
C ASP A 277 -22.36 -12.70 -65.52
N ALA A 278 -21.61 -13.81 -65.48
CA ALA A 278 -20.23 -13.83 -65.00
C ALA A 278 -19.41 -14.97 -65.60
N ILE A 279 -18.08 -14.83 -65.55
CA ILE A 279 -17.11 -15.85 -65.95
C ILE A 279 -16.38 -16.36 -64.70
N PHE A 280 -16.68 -17.59 -64.27
CA PHE A 280 -15.88 -18.28 -63.26
C PHE A 280 -14.61 -18.85 -63.88
N ILE A 281 -13.45 -18.51 -63.31
CA ILE A 281 -12.14 -18.90 -63.86
C ILE A 281 -11.29 -19.68 -62.84
N ALA A 282 -11.03 -20.96 -63.15
CA ALA A 282 -10.27 -21.89 -62.31
C ALA A 282 -8.89 -22.21 -62.94
N THR A 283 -7.95 -21.29 -62.78
CA THR A 283 -6.55 -21.43 -63.23
C THR A 283 -5.60 -20.61 -62.36
N GLY A 284 -4.30 -20.65 -62.65
CA GLY A 284 -3.32 -19.75 -62.02
C GLY A 284 -3.34 -18.34 -62.61
N ALA A 285 -2.92 -17.35 -61.81
CA ALA A 285 -2.95 -15.92 -62.14
C ALA A 285 -2.41 -15.56 -63.53
N ASP A 286 -1.27 -16.11 -63.93
CA ASP A 286 -0.65 -15.83 -65.25
C ASP A 286 -1.61 -16.12 -66.42
N MET A 287 -2.30 -17.25 -66.37
CA MET A 287 -3.23 -17.65 -67.43
C MET A 287 -4.53 -16.85 -67.35
N ALA A 288 -5.01 -16.57 -66.13
CA ALA A 288 -6.21 -15.77 -65.94
C ALA A 288 -6.01 -14.33 -66.43
N ALA A 289 -4.83 -13.74 -66.23
CA ALA A 289 -4.48 -12.42 -66.72
C ALA A 289 -4.57 -12.34 -68.26
N MET A 290 -3.97 -13.32 -68.97
CA MET A 290 -4.04 -13.38 -70.43
C MET A 290 -5.48 -13.54 -70.94
N ILE A 291 -6.26 -14.46 -70.33
CA ILE A 291 -7.67 -14.67 -70.70
C ILE A 291 -8.50 -13.40 -70.41
N TYR A 292 -8.21 -12.72 -69.30
CA TYR A 292 -8.88 -11.47 -68.95
C TYR A 292 -8.60 -10.37 -69.98
N GLN A 293 -7.33 -10.15 -70.34
CA GLN A 293 -6.93 -9.17 -71.36
C GLN A 293 -7.59 -9.44 -72.71
N GLU A 294 -7.45 -10.66 -73.24
CA GLU A 294 -8.09 -11.03 -74.52
C GLU A 294 -9.63 -10.91 -74.46
N SER A 295 -10.25 -11.22 -73.31
CA SER A 295 -11.68 -11.05 -73.11
C SER A 295 -12.08 -9.57 -73.16
N ARG A 296 -11.30 -8.67 -72.58
CA ARG A 296 -11.57 -7.23 -72.63
C ARG A 296 -11.34 -6.66 -74.04
N ASP A 297 -10.28 -7.08 -74.72
CA ASP A 297 -10.01 -6.74 -76.14
C ASP A 297 -11.17 -7.15 -77.07
N MET A 298 -11.84 -8.25 -76.73
CA MET A 298 -12.99 -8.77 -77.48
C MET A 298 -14.33 -8.11 -77.12
N GLY A 299 -14.32 -7.17 -76.15
CA GLY A 299 -15.47 -6.36 -75.76
C GLY A 299 -16.36 -6.96 -74.67
N PHE A 300 -15.94 -8.04 -73.98
CA PHE A 300 -16.70 -8.60 -72.87
C PHE A 300 -16.65 -7.70 -71.65
N LYS A 301 -17.78 -7.54 -70.97
CA LYS A 301 -17.93 -6.68 -69.79
C LYS A 301 -18.24 -7.41 -68.49
N GLU A 302 -18.45 -8.72 -68.59
CA GLU A 302 -18.85 -9.54 -67.47
C GLU A 302 -17.71 -9.63 -66.43
N PRO A 303 -18.05 -9.66 -65.14
CA PRO A 303 -17.05 -9.82 -64.08
C PRO A 303 -16.42 -11.21 -64.14
N PHE A 304 -15.11 -11.25 -63.90
CA PHE A 304 -14.40 -12.50 -63.67
C PHE A 304 -14.49 -12.86 -62.19
N ILE A 305 -14.94 -14.08 -61.90
CA ILE A 305 -14.97 -14.64 -60.55
C ILE A 305 -13.85 -15.67 -60.45
N GLY A 306 -12.80 -15.31 -59.73
CA GLY A 306 -11.64 -16.16 -59.49
C GLY A 306 -11.71 -16.92 -58.17
N ALA A 307 -10.87 -17.94 -58.03
CA ALA A 307 -10.51 -18.47 -56.71
C ALA A 307 -9.23 -17.79 -56.18
N GLU A 308 -8.82 -18.13 -54.97
CA GLU A 308 -7.73 -17.50 -54.21
C GLU A 308 -6.40 -17.44 -54.98
N GLY A 309 -6.14 -18.41 -55.85
CA GLY A 309 -4.95 -18.43 -56.68
C GLY A 309 -4.81 -17.24 -57.65
N LEU A 310 -5.88 -16.45 -57.84
CA LEU A 310 -5.86 -15.22 -58.63
C LEU A 310 -5.51 -13.96 -57.84
N ASP A 311 -5.38 -14.00 -56.50
CA ASP A 311 -5.04 -12.82 -55.69
C ASP A 311 -3.54 -12.47 -55.81
N ASN A 312 -3.07 -12.31 -57.04
CA ASN A 312 -1.68 -12.13 -57.37
C ASN A 312 -1.52 -10.89 -58.25
N LEU A 313 -0.36 -10.24 -58.13
CA LEU A 313 -0.03 -9.02 -58.87
C LEU A 313 -0.31 -9.13 -60.37
N LYS A 314 0.05 -10.24 -61.04
CA LYS A 314 -0.15 -10.36 -62.49
C LYS A 314 -1.61 -10.29 -62.94
N PHE A 315 -2.52 -10.94 -62.19
CA PHE A 315 -3.94 -10.87 -62.49
C PHE A 315 -4.48 -9.47 -62.17
N TRP A 316 -4.09 -8.92 -61.02
CA TRP A 316 -4.54 -7.59 -60.63
C TRP A 316 -4.02 -6.47 -61.54
N ASP A 317 -2.83 -6.58 -62.11
CA ASP A 317 -2.31 -5.60 -63.08
C ASP A 317 -3.16 -5.60 -64.35
N ALA A 318 -3.51 -6.80 -64.84
CA ALA A 318 -4.45 -6.94 -65.96
C ALA A 318 -5.84 -6.38 -65.61
N VAL A 319 -6.35 -6.58 -64.40
CA VAL A 319 -7.64 -6.00 -63.98
C VAL A 319 -7.58 -4.48 -63.89
N LYS A 320 -6.51 -3.93 -63.29
CA LYS A 320 -6.30 -2.49 -63.09
C LYS A 320 -6.19 -1.72 -64.39
N GLU A 321 -5.60 -2.29 -65.43
CA GLU A 321 -5.49 -1.66 -66.74
C GLU A 321 -6.87 -1.31 -67.33
N TRP A 322 -7.92 -2.08 -66.98
CA TRP A 322 -9.26 -1.93 -67.55
C TRP A 322 -10.30 -1.37 -66.57
N GLU A 323 -10.24 -1.67 -65.27
CA GLU A 323 -11.29 -1.32 -64.30
C GLU A 323 -11.14 0.08 -63.64
N ILE A 324 -10.59 1.09 -64.34
CA ILE A 324 -10.31 2.43 -63.79
C ILE A 324 -11.54 3.38 -63.80
N SER A 325 -12.48 3.26 -64.76
CA SER A 325 -13.63 4.18 -64.88
C SER A 325 -14.96 3.57 -64.43
N GLU A 326 -15.82 4.38 -63.79
CA GLU A 326 -17.17 3.96 -63.35
C GLU A 326 -18.13 3.72 -64.50
N GLU A 327 -17.90 4.37 -65.65
CA GLU A 327 -18.79 4.29 -66.82
C GLU A 327 -18.70 2.96 -67.58
N VAL A 328 -17.60 2.19 -67.41
CA VAL A 328 -17.34 1.01 -68.26
C VAL A 328 -17.82 -0.30 -67.63
N PHE A 329 -17.75 -0.45 -66.30
CA PHE A 329 -18.15 -1.70 -65.61
C PHE A 329 -18.88 -1.40 -64.30
N THR A 330 -20.17 -1.75 -64.23
CA THR A 330 -21.01 -1.67 -63.03
C THR A 330 -20.70 -2.79 -62.02
N GLU A 331 -20.39 -3.99 -62.52
CA GLU A 331 -19.97 -5.15 -61.71
C GLU A 331 -18.47 -5.39 -61.88
N LYS A 332 -17.73 -5.59 -60.79
CA LYS A 332 -16.26 -5.73 -60.79
C LYS A 332 -15.82 -7.18 -60.70
N SER A 333 -14.63 -7.47 -61.25
CA SER A 333 -14.01 -8.79 -61.11
C SER A 333 -13.57 -9.05 -59.68
N VAL A 334 -13.83 -10.25 -59.16
CA VAL A 334 -13.75 -10.56 -57.74
C VAL A 334 -12.91 -11.81 -57.50
N VAL A 335 -12.07 -11.74 -56.47
CA VAL A 335 -11.21 -12.84 -56.02
C VAL A 335 -11.31 -13.00 -54.50
N PRO A 336 -11.56 -14.21 -53.97
CA PRO A 336 -11.56 -14.44 -52.53
C PRO A 336 -10.13 -14.41 -51.98
N THR A 337 -9.92 -13.74 -50.85
CA THR A 337 -8.64 -13.68 -50.15
C THR A 337 -8.82 -13.85 -48.65
N LEU A 338 -7.81 -14.41 -47.99
CA LEU A 338 -7.76 -14.55 -46.54
C LEU A 338 -7.08 -13.34 -45.88
N PHE A 339 -6.51 -12.43 -46.67
CA PHE A 339 -5.78 -11.29 -46.16
C PHE A 339 -6.45 -9.99 -46.59
N ASN A 340 -7.08 -9.33 -45.63
CA ASN A 340 -7.67 -8.01 -45.82
C ASN A 340 -6.71 -6.94 -45.28
N THR A 341 -6.06 -6.22 -46.20
CA THR A 341 -5.08 -5.19 -45.87
C THR A 341 -5.68 -3.93 -45.25
N THR A 342 -7.00 -3.75 -45.30
CA THR A 342 -7.70 -2.58 -44.72
C THR A 342 -8.42 -2.93 -43.41
N ALA A 343 -8.41 -4.19 -43.00
CA ALA A 343 -9.02 -4.61 -41.75
C ALA A 343 -8.27 -4.01 -40.54
N LYS A 344 -9.03 -3.49 -39.57
CA LYS A 344 -8.50 -2.95 -38.31
C LYS A 344 -8.28 -4.05 -37.27
N VAL A 345 -7.60 -5.12 -37.66
CA VAL A 345 -7.22 -6.21 -36.75
C VAL A 345 -5.80 -5.93 -36.26
N PRO A 346 -5.55 -5.78 -34.94
CA PRO A 346 -4.25 -5.33 -34.41
C PRO A 346 -3.05 -6.17 -34.89
N ILE A 347 -3.16 -7.51 -34.88
CA ILE A 347 -2.08 -8.39 -35.35
C ILE A 347 -1.79 -8.20 -36.85
N SER A 348 -2.82 -7.98 -37.67
CA SER A 348 -2.68 -7.76 -39.12
C SER A 348 -2.06 -6.38 -39.41
N GLN A 349 -2.46 -5.33 -38.67
CA GLN A 349 -1.86 -3.99 -38.80
C GLN A 349 -0.39 -3.98 -38.41
N THR A 350 -0.06 -4.62 -37.28
CA THR A 350 1.32 -4.79 -36.82
C THR A 350 2.18 -5.49 -37.87
N PHE A 351 1.66 -6.57 -38.46
CA PHE A 351 2.35 -7.27 -39.55
C PHE A 351 2.55 -6.36 -40.77
N ILE A 352 1.52 -5.65 -41.22
CA ILE A 352 1.59 -4.75 -42.39
C ILE A 352 2.67 -3.68 -42.18
N GLU A 353 2.66 -3.02 -41.03
CA GLU A 353 3.62 -1.97 -40.69
C GLU A 353 5.05 -2.50 -40.64
N LYS A 354 5.28 -3.63 -39.95
CA LYS A 354 6.60 -4.25 -39.84
C LYS A 354 7.10 -4.76 -41.19
N PHE A 355 6.24 -5.38 -41.98
CA PHE A 355 6.58 -5.86 -43.32
C PHE A 355 6.96 -4.69 -44.23
N LYS A 356 6.15 -3.63 -44.26
CA LYS A 356 6.42 -2.42 -45.04
C LYS A 356 7.72 -1.75 -44.61
N LYS A 357 7.97 -1.66 -43.30
CA LYS A 357 9.22 -1.13 -42.75
C LYS A 357 10.44 -1.94 -43.18
N GLN A 358 10.33 -3.28 -43.19
CA GLN A 358 11.43 -4.17 -43.52
C GLN A 358 11.73 -4.22 -45.03
N TYR A 359 10.69 -4.22 -45.88
CA TYR A 359 10.84 -4.52 -47.31
C TYR A 359 10.49 -3.36 -48.26
N GLY A 360 9.92 -2.26 -47.76
CA GLY A 360 9.65 -1.04 -48.54
C GLY A 360 8.38 -1.08 -49.40
N PHE A 361 7.55 -2.12 -49.30
CA PHE A 361 6.28 -2.25 -50.02
C PHE A 361 5.23 -2.98 -49.18
N GLU A 362 3.95 -2.85 -49.55
CA GLU A 362 2.83 -3.49 -48.86
C GLU A 362 2.85 -5.02 -49.01
N PRO A 363 2.58 -5.81 -47.94
CA PRO A 363 2.48 -7.25 -48.07
C PRO A 363 1.27 -7.67 -48.90
N ASP A 364 1.39 -8.80 -49.61
CA ASP A 364 0.26 -9.49 -50.23
C ASP A 364 -0.17 -10.70 -49.40
N HIS A 365 -1.19 -11.43 -49.88
CA HIS A 365 -1.69 -12.62 -49.18
C HIS A 365 -0.63 -13.73 -49.09
N TYR A 366 0.32 -13.82 -50.04
CA TYR A 366 1.40 -14.80 -49.98
C TYR A 366 2.37 -14.48 -48.85
N ALA A 367 2.75 -13.21 -48.68
CA ALA A 367 3.55 -12.76 -47.54
C ALA A 367 2.85 -13.06 -46.20
N ALA A 368 1.56 -12.75 -46.09
CA ALA A 368 0.79 -13.03 -44.88
C ALA A 368 0.71 -14.53 -44.56
N LEU A 369 0.46 -15.39 -45.56
CA LEU A 369 0.46 -16.85 -45.36
C LEU A 369 1.84 -17.42 -45.02
N GLY A 370 2.92 -16.84 -45.56
CA GLY A 370 4.29 -17.21 -45.20
C GLY A 370 4.61 -16.87 -43.74
N TYR A 371 4.24 -15.67 -43.31
CA TYR A 371 4.36 -15.24 -41.93
C TYR A 371 3.57 -16.13 -40.97
N ASP A 372 2.30 -16.38 -41.27
CA ASP A 372 1.43 -17.26 -40.47
C ASP A 372 1.95 -18.71 -40.43
N SER A 373 2.57 -19.21 -41.51
CA SER A 373 3.11 -20.59 -41.54
C SER A 373 4.12 -20.81 -40.43
N ILE A 374 5.03 -19.86 -40.24
CA ILE A 374 6.06 -19.94 -39.20
C ILE A 374 5.45 -19.74 -37.82
N LYS A 375 4.59 -18.72 -37.64
CA LYS A 375 3.93 -18.46 -36.34
C LYS A 375 3.10 -19.65 -35.86
N ILE A 376 2.40 -20.35 -36.75
CA ILE A 376 1.61 -21.55 -36.42
C ILE A 376 2.51 -22.74 -36.09
N LEU A 377 3.54 -23.04 -36.89
CA LEU A 377 4.48 -24.12 -36.59
C LEU A 377 5.17 -23.91 -35.25
N VAL A 378 5.57 -22.67 -34.95
CA VAL A 378 6.22 -22.28 -33.70
C VAL A 378 5.25 -22.32 -32.53
N HIS A 379 3.99 -21.91 -32.73
CA HIS A 379 2.94 -22.12 -31.75
C HIS A 379 2.80 -23.61 -31.39
N GLY A 380 2.77 -24.49 -32.40
CA GLY A 380 2.77 -25.94 -32.23
C GLY A 380 3.99 -26.45 -31.45
N ILE A 381 5.20 -25.99 -31.78
CA ILE A 381 6.45 -26.35 -31.09
C ILE A 381 6.41 -25.93 -29.62
N LYS A 382 6.07 -24.66 -29.34
CA LYS A 382 5.98 -24.10 -27.98
C LYS A 382 4.93 -24.85 -27.15
N LYS A 383 3.74 -25.09 -27.69
CA LYS A 383 2.65 -25.83 -27.00
C LYS A 383 2.98 -27.31 -26.78
N ALA A 384 3.67 -27.94 -27.74
CA ALA A 384 4.16 -29.30 -27.60
C ALA A 384 5.29 -29.43 -26.57
N ASN A 385 5.89 -28.30 -26.19
CA ASN A 385 7.17 -28.23 -25.47
C ASN A 385 8.21 -29.19 -26.09
N SER A 386 8.28 -29.25 -27.42
CA SER A 386 9.09 -30.22 -28.13
C SER A 386 9.30 -29.84 -29.58
N THR A 387 10.48 -30.18 -30.10
CA THR A 387 10.80 -30.08 -31.53
C THR A 387 10.56 -31.39 -32.29
N ARG A 388 10.03 -32.44 -31.64
CA ARG A 388 9.78 -33.72 -32.29
C ARG A 388 8.59 -33.60 -33.26
N PRO A 389 8.74 -33.93 -34.56
CA PRO A 389 7.69 -33.71 -35.56
C PRO A 389 6.31 -34.28 -35.21
N PHE A 390 6.26 -35.47 -34.58
CA PHE A 390 4.99 -36.09 -34.21
C PHE A 390 4.27 -35.34 -33.09
N LYS A 391 5.01 -34.78 -32.11
CA LYS A 391 4.43 -33.94 -31.05
C LYS A 391 3.95 -32.60 -31.60
N ILE A 392 4.68 -32.03 -32.57
CA ILE A 392 4.23 -30.83 -33.28
C ILE A 392 2.92 -31.13 -34.00
N ALA A 393 2.87 -32.20 -34.79
CA ALA A 393 1.68 -32.57 -35.55
C ALA A 393 0.48 -32.96 -34.66
N GLU A 394 0.70 -33.69 -33.57
CA GLU A 394 -0.33 -34.00 -32.58
C GLU A 394 -0.89 -32.71 -31.96
N THR A 395 -0.01 -31.82 -31.48
CA THR A 395 -0.39 -30.53 -30.91
C THR A 395 -1.19 -29.68 -31.89
N LEU A 396 -0.75 -29.56 -33.15
CA LEU A 396 -1.48 -28.79 -34.16
C LEU A 396 -2.91 -29.30 -34.40
N ARG A 397 -3.16 -30.61 -34.27
CA ARG A 397 -4.52 -31.17 -34.40
C ARG A 397 -5.45 -30.82 -33.25
N TYR A 398 -4.91 -30.82 -32.03
CA TYR A 398 -5.71 -30.71 -30.81
C TYR A 398 -5.68 -29.31 -30.18
N MET A 399 -4.81 -28.41 -30.67
CA MET A 399 -4.76 -27.04 -30.15
C MET A 399 -6.10 -26.32 -30.37
N PRO A 400 -6.52 -25.47 -29.41
CA PRO A 400 -7.66 -24.59 -29.62
C PRO A 400 -7.40 -23.62 -30.78
N ALA A 401 -8.45 -22.99 -31.27
CA ALA A 401 -8.31 -22.00 -32.33
C ALA A 401 -7.37 -20.87 -31.89
N CYS A 402 -6.40 -20.51 -32.72
CA CYS A 402 -5.53 -19.36 -32.51
C CYS A 402 -5.70 -18.32 -33.63
N GLN A 403 -5.52 -17.04 -33.30
CA GLN A 403 -5.64 -15.91 -34.21
C GLN A 403 -4.29 -15.62 -34.88
N ALA A 404 -4.27 -15.48 -36.20
CA ALA A 404 -3.08 -15.11 -36.98
C ALA A 404 -3.40 -13.94 -37.93
N VAL A 405 -2.45 -13.52 -38.77
CA VAL A 405 -2.59 -12.35 -39.65
C VAL A 405 -3.70 -12.53 -40.67
N THR A 406 -3.85 -13.73 -41.22
CA THR A 406 -4.88 -14.06 -42.21
C THR A 406 -6.19 -14.54 -41.58
N GLY A 407 -6.31 -14.50 -40.25
CA GLY A 407 -7.51 -14.93 -39.51
C GLY A 407 -7.24 -16.12 -38.58
N LYS A 408 -8.33 -16.78 -38.16
CA LYS A 408 -8.28 -17.85 -37.15
C LYS A 408 -7.90 -19.19 -37.76
N TYR A 409 -7.08 -19.96 -37.02
CA TYR A 409 -6.62 -21.29 -37.39
C TYR A 409 -7.08 -22.33 -36.39
N GLN A 410 -7.77 -23.35 -36.90
CA GLN A 410 -8.02 -24.61 -36.20
C GLN A 410 -7.99 -25.73 -37.23
N PHE A 411 -7.26 -26.81 -36.96
CA PHE A 411 -7.17 -27.95 -37.86
C PHE A 411 -8.21 -29.01 -37.50
N LYS A 412 -8.65 -29.75 -38.51
CA LYS A 412 -9.41 -30.99 -38.35
C LYS A 412 -8.45 -32.15 -38.14
N MET A 413 -8.99 -33.30 -37.75
CA MET A 413 -8.20 -34.52 -37.53
C MET A 413 -7.45 -35.01 -38.76
N ASP A 414 -7.99 -34.75 -39.96
CA ASP A 414 -7.36 -35.09 -41.24
C ASP A 414 -6.27 -34.08 -41.68
N GLY A 415 -5.99 -33.04 -40.88
CA GLY A 415 -5.04 -31.98 -41.18
C GLY A 415 -5.60 -30.84 -42.03
N ASP A 416 -6.86 -30.92 -42.45
CA ASP A 416 -7.51 -29.85 -43.18
C ASP A 416 -7.83 -28.68 -42.23
N VAL A 417 -7.67 -27.43 -42.69
CA VAL A 417 -8.11 -26.29 -41.89
C VAL A 417 -9.64 -26.31 -41.79
N ARG A 418 -10.18 -25.99 -40.61
CA ARG A 418 -11.62 -25.72 -40.49
C ARG A 418 -11.97 -24.54 -41.39
N THR A 419 -13.17 -24.58 -41.97
CA THR A 419 -13.55 -23.60 -42.99
C THR A 419 -13.48 -22.19 -42.43
N ARG A 420 -12.66 -21.37 -43.07
CA ARG A 420 -12.44 -19.96 -42.76
C ARG A 420 -13.23 -19.09 -43.73
N LYS A 421 -13.61 -17.91 -43.25
CA LYS A 421 -14.29 -16.90 -44.05
C LYS A 421 -13.30 -16.24 -45.01
N PHE A 422 -13.68 -16.09 -46.27
CA PHE A 422 -12.95 -15.27 -47.24
C PHE A 422 -13.50 -13.84 -47.28
N HIS A 423 -12.60 -12.89 -47.54
CA HIS A 423 -12.92 -11.54 -47.99
C HIS A 423 -12.95 -11.54 -49.53
N PHE A 424 -13.99 -11.00 -50.14
CA PHE A 424 -14.13 -10.93 -51.59
C PHE A 424 -13.53 -9.62 -52.07
N LYS A 425 -12.29 -9.70 -52.57
CA LYS A 425 -11.50 -8.56 -53.01
C LYS A 425 -11.82 -8.20 -54.45
N PHE A 426 -11.96 -6.91 -54.72
CA PHE A 426 -12.14 -6.36 -56.07
C PHE A 426 -11.45 -5.00 -56.17
N PHE A 427 -11.21 -4.54 -57.40
CA PHE A 427 -10.55 -3.27 -57.65
C PHE A 427 -11.57 -2.22 -58.11
N ARG A 428 -11.54 -1.04 -57.48
CA ARG A 428 -12.43 0.08 -57.81
C ARG A 428 -11.70 1.40 -57.60
N GLN A 429 -11.73 2.29 -58.59
CA GLN A 429 -11.22 3.66 -58.47
C GLN A 429 -9.80 3.75 -57.91
N GLY A 430 -8.87 2.95 -58.43
CA GLY A 430 -7.46 3.02 -57.98
C GLY A 430 -7.13 2.25 -56.70
N LYS A 431 -8.13 1.67 -56.01
CA LYS A 431 -7.95 0.99 -54.71
C LYS A 431 -8.61 -0.39 -54.69
N PHE A 432 -8.12 -1.24 -53.78
CA PHE A 432 -8.78 -2.50 -53.46
C PHE A 432 -9.89 -2.26 -52.43
N GLU A 433 -11.04 -2.85 -52.69
CA GLU A 433 -12.17 -2.93 -51.77
C GLU A 433 -12.47 -4.40 -51.46
N TYR A 434 -13.16 -4.64 -50.35
CA TYR A 434 -13.43 -5.97 -49.82
C TYR A 434 -14.90 -6.09 -49.45
N GLU A 435 -15.55 -7.12 -49.96
CA GLU A 435 -16.91 -7.51 -49.59
C GLU A 435 -16.88 -8.71 -48.65
N GLU A 436 -17.75 -8.68 -47.66
CA GLU A 436 -17.94 -9.77 -46.70
C GLU A 436 -19.11 -10.65 -47.14
N THR A 437 -18.96 -11.97 -46.99
CA THR A 437 -20.10 -12.89 -47.12
C THR A 437 -20.82 -13.07 -45.79
N ASP A 438 -22.11 -13.46 -45.82
CA ASP A 438 -22.90 -13.82 -44.64
C ASP A 438 -22.52 -15.21 -44.09
N PHE A 439 -21.22 -15.53 -44.14
CA PHE A 439 -20.67 -16.74 -43.57
C PHE A 439 -20.38 -16.49 -42.09
N LYS A 440 -21.14 -17.17 -41.21
CA LYS A 440 -20.88 -17.15 -39.77
C LYS A 440 -19.62 -17.97 -39.47
N ASP A 441 -18.56 -17.28 -39.08
CA ASP A 441 -17.39 -17.91 -38.47
C ASP A 441 -17.72 -18.23 -37.00
N PHE A 442 -17.85 -19.51 -36.68
CA PHE A 442 -18.14 -19.97 -35.32
C PHE A 442 -16.86 -20.22 -34.50
N LEU A 443 -15.68 -19.96 -35.06
CA LEU A 443 -14.42 -20.11 -34.32
C LEU A 443 -14.21 -18.90 -33.42
N LEU A 444 -14.14 -19.16 -32.11
CA LEU A 444 -13.62 -18.20 -31.13
C LEU A 444 -12.15 -18.56 -30.90
N ALA A 445 -11.24 -17.66 -31.27
CA ALA A 445 -9.83 -17.82 -30.95
C ALA A 445 -9.60 -17.35 -29.52
N GLN A 446 -8.93 -18.18 -28.72
CA GLN A 446 -8.65 -17.87 -27.31
C GLN A 446 -7.30 -17.17 -27.12
N GLN A 447 -6.45 -17.17 -28.14
CA GLN A 447 -5.07 -16.68 -28.09
C GLN A 447 -4.54 -16.40 -29.51
N ASP A 448 -3.49 -15.60 -29.62
CA ASP A 448 -2.76 -15.39 -30.87
C ASP A 448 -1.80 -16.56 -31.16
N CYS A 449 -1.63 -16.90 -32.44
CA CYS A 449 -0.65 -17.90 -32.87
C CYS A 449 0.77 -17.30 -32.72
N GLY A 450 1.69 -18.06 -32.12
CA GLY A 450 3.10 -17.66 -31.95
C GLY A 450 3.51 -17.25 -30.53
N ASN A 451 2.54 -16.97 -29.64
CA ASN A 451 2.77 -16.59 -28.24
C ASN A 451 3.63 -15.31 -28.16
N ILE A 452 3.09 -14.21 -28.70
CA ILE A 452 3.71 -12.87 -28.76
C ILE A 452 3.68 -12.28 -27.35
N ASP A 453 4.82 -11.83 -26.87
CA ASP A 453 5.00 -11.05 -25.64
C ASP A 453 5.71 -9.76 -26.08
N LYS A 454 4.92 -8.69 -26.25
CA LYS A 454 5.33 -7.48 -26.97
C LYS A 454 6.19 -6.59 -26.11
N ASP A 455 5.85 -6.43 -24.85
CA ASP A 455 6.57 -5.60 -23.88
C ASP A 455 7.68 -6.38 -23.15
N LYS A 456 7.68 -7.71 -23.27
CA LYS A 456 8.68 -8.64 -22.72
C LYS A 456 8.57 -8.76 -21.21
N ASP A 457 7.36 -8.67 -20.68
CA ASP A 457 7.04 -8.78 -19.26
C ASP A 457 6.91 -10.25 -18.79
N CYS A 458 7.12 -11.21 -19.70
CA CYS A 458 7.02 -12.66 -19.52
C CYS A 458 5.61 -13.23 -19.60
N ILE A 459 4.64 -12.41 -19.95
CA ILE A 459 3.24 -12.75 -20.06
C ILE A 459 2.86 -12.57 -21.53
N PRO A 460 2.44 -13.65 -22.21
CA PRO A 460 1.99 -13.53 -23.59
C PRO A 460 0.83 -12.53 -23.69
N ASN A 461 0.82 -11.69 -24.71
CA ASN A 461 -0.17 -10.63 -24.93
C ASN A 461 -1.63 -11.08 -24.80
N ASP A 462 -1.94 -12.35 -25.12
CA ASP A 462 -3.29 -12.92 -24.98
C ASP A 462 -3.72 -13.18 -23.52
N LYS A 463 -2.78 -13.08 -22.59
CA LYS A 463 -2.91 -13.30 -21.15
C LYS A 463 -2.46 -12.09 -20.33
N ASP A 464 -2.06 -11.05 -21.04
CA ASP A 464 -1.53 -9.81 -20.49
C ASP A 464 -2.64 -8.75 -20.58
N ALA A 465 -3.00 -8.20 -19.42
CA ALA A 465 -3.96 -7.11 -19.32
C ALA A 465 -3.35 -5.77 -19.74
N CYS A 466 -2.02 -5.65 -19.73
CA CYS A 466 -1.24 -4.48 -20.08
C CYS A 466 -0.09 -4.83 -21.06
N PRO A 467 -0.37 -5.33 -22.28
CA PRO A 467 0.61 -5.89 -23.23
C PRO A 467 1.60 -4.90 -23.87
N ASP A 468 1.69 -3.69 -23.32
CA ASP A 468 2.34 -2.52 -23.89
C ASP A 468 3.17 -1.75 -22.84
N ASN A 469 3.55 -2.38 -21.74
CA ASN A 469 4.34 -1.71 -20.71
C ASN A 469 5.71 -1.24 -21.23
N THR A 470 6.23 -0.19 -20.63
CA THR A 470 7.62 0.19 -20.83
C THR A 470 8.55 -0.75 -20.06
N LYS A 471 9.81 -0.84 -20.51
CA LYS A 471 10.84 -1.60 -19.78
C LYS A 471 11.04 -1.11 -18.34
N GLU A 472 10.85 0.18 -18.10
CA GLU A 472 10.94 0.77 -16.77
C GLU A 472 9.81 0.26 -15.89
N GLU A 473 8.57 0.27 -16.38
CA GLU A 473 7.39 -0.30 -15.70
C GLU A 473 7.58 -1.78 -15.35
N ILE A 474 8.01 -2.58 -16.31
CA ILE A 474 8.26 -4.02 -16.09
C ILE A 474 9.35 -4.23 -15.03
N SER A 475 10.41 -3.42 -15.04
CA SER A 475 11.51 -3.53 -14.06
C SER A 475 11.09 -3.31 -12.61
N LYS A 476 9.91 -2.70 -12.40
CA LYS A 476 9.32 -2.44 -11.07
C LYS A 476 8.38 -3.55 -10.61
N GLY A 477 8.13 -4.54 -11.48
CA GLY A 477 7.28 -5.69 -11.20
C GLY A 477 5.89 -5.55 -11.83
N VAL A 478 5.36 -6.67 -12.31
CA VAL A 478 4.00 -6.81 -12.85
C VAL A 478 3.27 -7.95 -12.16
N TYR A 479 1.94 -7.89 -12.09
CA TYR A 479 1.14 -8.98 -11.55
C TYR A 479 1.33 -10.25 -12.37
N GLN A 480 1.65 -11.36 -11.70
CA GLN A 480 1.89 -12.63 -12.37
C GLN A 480 0.60 -13.44 -12.65
N LYS A 481 -0.50 -13.09 -11.97
CA LYS A 481 -1.79 -13.80 -11.98
C LYS A 481 -2.93 -12.80 -11.72
N GLY A 482 -4.18 -13.22 -11.95
CA GLY A 482 -5.36 -12.39 -11.71
C GLY A 482 -5.83 -11.63 -12.96
N THR A 483 -6.79 -10.73 -12.79
CA THR A 483 -7.36 -9.89 -13.86
C THR A 483 -6.42 -8.77 -14.31
N LEU A 484 -5.51 -8.33 -13.42
CA LEU A 484 -4.47 -7.34 -13.70
C LEU A 484 -3.15 -7.99 -14.13
N ARG A 485 -3.15 -9.29 -14.46
CA ARG A 485 -1.94 -10.02 -14.88
C ARG A 485 -1.22 -9.28 -16.01
N GLY A 486 0.05 -8.94 -15.81
CA GLY A 486 0.91 -8.20 -16.73
C GLY A 486 0.85 -6.67 -16.57
N CYS A 487 -0.05 -6.13 -15.76
CA CYS A 487 -0.01 -4.72 -15.37
C CYS A 487 1.02 -4.48 -14.25
N PRO A 488 1.59 -3.26 -14.16
CA PRO A 488 2.46 -2.90 -13.05
C PRO A 488 1.74 -3.05 -11.71
N VAL A 489 2.48 -3.47 -10.67
CA VAL A 489 1.89 -3.75 -9.35
C VAL A 489 1.36 -2.48 -8.69
N ASP A 490 0.18 -2.61 -8.09
CA ASP A 490 -0.53 -1.62 -7.26
C ASP A 490 -1.00 -2.38 -5.99
N SER A 491 -0.23 -2.26 -4.92
CA SER A 491 -0.31 -3.15 -3.75
C SER A 491 -1.53 -2.89 -2.88
N ASP A 492 -2.01 -1.65 -2.83
CA ASP A 492 -3.18 -1.22 -2.05
C ASP A 492 -4.42 -0.91 -2.90
N GLU A 493 -4.31 -1.00 -4.23
CA GLU A 493 -5.40 -0.82 -5.20
C GLU A 493 -5.97 0.60 -5.22
N ASP A 494 -5.12 1.60 -4.97
CA ASP A 494 -5.48 3.02 -4.90
C ASP A 494 -5.46 3.73 -6.29
N SER A 495 -5.08 2.98 -7.35
CA SER A 495 -4.88 3.41 -8.74
C SER A 495 -3.51 4.03 -9.05
N TYR A 496 -2.65 4.20 -8.05
CA TYR A 496 -1.25 4.57 -8.20
C TYR A 496 -0.40 3.31 -8.11
N GLN A 497 0.34 3.02 -9.17
CA GLN A 497 1.22 1.85 -9.18
C GLN A 497 2.37 2.06 -8.17
N ASP A 498 2.81 1.00 -7.48
CA ASP A 498 3.79 1.03 -6.37
C ASP A 498 5.05 1.86 -6.65
N TYR A 499 5.48 1.92 -7.90
CA TYR A 499 6.69 2.65 -8.31
C TYR A 499 6.49 4.15 -8.48
N ARG A 500 5.24 4.60 -8.58
CA ARG A 500 4.81 6.01 -8.62
C ARG A 500 4.13 6.44 -7.32
N ASP A 501 3.70 5.48 -6.52
CA ASP A 501 3.05 5.71 -5.26
C ASP A 501 4.07 5.97 -4.13
N LYS A 502 3.90 7.09 -3.42
CA LYS A 502 4.71 7.41 -2.23
C LYS A 502 4.21 6.70 -0.98
N CYS A 503 2.99 6.16 -1.01
CA CYS A 503 2.30 5.47 0.08
C CYS A 503 1.69 4.12 -0.37
N PRO A 504 2.49 3.15 -0.87
CA PRO A 504 2.03 1.90 -1.52
C PRO A 504 1.37 0.85 -0.61
N ASN A 505 0.94 1.24 0.58
CA ASN A 505 0.29 0.36 1.56
C ASN A 505 -0.84 1.10 2.31
N THR A 506 -1.48 2.05 1.65
CA THR A 506 -2.61 2.80 2.18
C THR A 506 -3.77 1.85 2.46
N LEU A 507 -4.34 1.91 3.68
CA LEU A 507 -5.42 1.00 4.04
C LEU A 507 -6.74 1.44 3.39
N PRO A 508 -7.68 0.52 3.09
CA PRO A 508 -8.93 0.88 2.42
C PRO A 508 -9.74 1.99 3.10
N HIS A 509 -9.76 2.01 4.44
CA HIS A 509 -10.47 3.03 5.20
C HIS A 509 -9.79 4.42 5.16
N GLU A 510 -8.49 4.48 4.82
CA GLU A 510 -7.72 5.71 4.64
C GLU A 510 -7.95 6.25 3.23
N MET A 511 -8.00 5.38 2.22
CA MET A 511 -8.39 5.75 0.85
C MET A 511 -9.78 6.38 0.77
N GLU A 512 -10.75 5.88 1.56
CA GLU A 512 -12.08 6.48 1.68
C GLU A 512 -12.07 7.94 2.15
N LYS A 513 -10.98 8.39 2.80
CA LYS A 513 -10.80 9.78 3.24
C LYS A 513 -10.18 10.67 2.17
N GLY A 514 -9.72 10.09 1.06
CA GLY A 514 -9.11 10.77 -0.06
C GLY A 514 -7.60 10.57 -0.10
N ILE A 515 -7.09 10.34 -1.30
CA ILE A 515 -5.68 10.28 -1.66
C ILE A 515 -5.32 11.48 -2.54
N ASP A 516 -4.09 11.96 -2.45
CA ASP A 516 -3.55 13.04 -3.25
C ASP A 516 -2.95 12.56 -4.58
N SER A 517 -2.30 13.45 -5.31
CA SER A 517 -1.71 13.11 -6.61
C SER A 517 -0.47 12.22 -6.54
N ASP A 518 0.04 11.94 -5.34
CA ASP A 518 1.21 11.11 -5.08
C ASP A 518 0.84 9.71 -4.54
N GLY A 519 -0.46 9.36 -4.46
CA GLY A 519 -0.95 8.09 -3.90
C GLY A 519 -1.02 8.08 -2.37
N CYS A 520 -0.83 9.22 -1.72
CA CYS A 520 -0.83 9.32 -0.26
C CYS A 520 -2.16 9.86 0.28
N PRO A 521 -2.58 9.47 1.50
CA PRO A 521 -3.66 10.17 2.19
C PRO A 521 -3.44 11.68 2.22
N VAL A 522 -4.50 12.45 1.97
CA VAL A 522 -4.41 13.92 1.87
C VAL A 522 -3.85 14.53 3.16
N ASP A 523 -2.82 15.36 3.00
CA ASP A 523 -2.16 16.17 4.03
C ASP A 523 -2.04 17.61 3.48
N ILE A 524 -2.95 18.49 3.90
CA ILE A 524 -3.11 19.83 3.31
C ILE A 524 -1.93 20.76 3.66
N ASP A 525 -1.45 20.73 4.90
CA ASP A 525 -0.40 21.65 5.37
C ASP A 525 1.02 21.06 5.34
N LYS A 526 1.12 19.77 5.00
CA LYS A 526 2.35 19.02 4.73
C LYS A 526 3.24 18.89 5.95
N ASP A 527 2.63 18.70 7.12
CA ASP A 527 3.33 18.46 8.37
C ASP A 527 3.70 16.98 8.59
N GLY A 528 3.17 16.07 7.76
CA GLY A 528 3.42 14.64 7.80
C GLY A 528 2.34 13.84 8.55
N VAL A 529 1.29 14.48 9.06
CA VAL A 529 0.11 13.86 9.65
C VAL A 529 -1.07 14.04 8.68
N PRO A 530 -1.64 12.96 8.13
CA PRO A 530 -2.78 13.09 7.22
C PRO A 530 -4.00 13.74 7.86
N ASP A 531 -4.76 14.52 7.09
CA ASP A 531 -5.91 15.31 7.55
C ASP A 531 -6.93 14.51 8.38
N TYR A 532 -7.15 13.22 8.07
CA TYR A 532 -8.10 12.37 8.79
C TYR A 532 -7.64 11.97 10.20
N ARG A 533 -6.37 12.22 10.53
CA ARG A 533 -5.71 11.99 11.83
C ARG A 533 -5.12 13.26 12.44
N ASP A 534 -5.30 14.38 11.76
CA ASP A 534 -4.76 15.67 12.14
C ASP A 534 -5.82 16.49 12.88
N ASP A 535 -5.55 16.75 14.17
CA ASP A 535 -6.38 17.61 15.02
C ASP A 535 -6.18 19.10 14.69
N CYS A 536 -5.08 19.44 14.01
CA CYS A 536 -4.60 20.77 13.68
C CYS A 536 -4.24 20.97 12.17
N PRO A 537 -5.15 20.67 11.21
CA PRO A 537 -4.85 20.46 9.77
C PRO A 537 -4.56 21.71 8.92
N LYS A 538 -4.21 22.84 9.55
CA LYS A 538 -4.12 24.15 8.90
C LYS A 538 -2.99 25.02 9.44
N HIS A 539 -1.79 24.47 9.53
CA HIS A 539 -0.61 25.24 9.85
C HIS A 539 0.04 25.89 8.62
N SER A 540 0.77 26.96 8.85
CA SER A 540 1.59 27.54 7.78
C SER A 540 2.82 26.67 7.54
N ARG A 541 3.34 26.71 6.31
CA ARG A 541 4.59 26.01 5.95
C ARG A 541 5.81 26.42 6.81
N PHE A 542 5.75 27.58 7.47
CA PHE A 542 6.79 28.01 8.40
C PHE A 542 6.68 27.28 9.74
N GLU A 543 5.45 27.07 10.22
CA GLU A 543 5.14 26.36 11.47
C GLU A 543 5.41 24.86 11.32
N THR A 544 4.95 24.23 10.25
CA THR A 544 5.15 22.78 10.03
C THR A 544 6.63 22.37 9.95
N ARG A 545 7.51 23.27 9.49
CA ARG A 545 8.98 23.07 9.52
C ARG A 545 9.61 23.01 10.92
N ARG A 546 8.92 23.51 11.94
CA ARG A 546 9.39 23.48 13.33
C ARG A 546 9.04 22.17 14.03
N GLY A 547 8.24 21.31 13.39
CA GLY A 547 7.84 20.00 13.90
C GLY A 547 6.50 20.04 14.64
N VAL A 548 5.74 18.97 14.50
CA VAL A 548 4.42 18.73 15.11
C VAL A 548 4.44 17.44 15.93
N ASP A 549 3.47 17.27 16.82
CA ASP A 549 3.23 16.03 17.56
C ASP A 549 2.49 14.99 16.69
N SER A 550 2.18 13.82 17.26
CA SER A 550 1.51 12.73 16.52
C SER A 550 0.07 13.02 16.10
N ARG A 551 -0.49 14.17 16.48
CA ARG A 551 -1.84 14.64 16.15
C ARG A 551 -1.81 15.83 15.16
N GLY A 552 -0.64 16.18 14.62
CA GLY A 552 -0.45 17.32 13.71
C GLY A 552 -0.41 18.69 14.42
N CYS A 553 -0.44 18.70 15.75
CA CYS A 553 -0.41 19.94 16.52
C CYS A 553 1.02 20.38 16.83
N MET A 554 1.26 21.70 16.90
CA MET A 554 2.58 22.22 17.27
C MET A 554 3.04 21.66 18.62
N ILE A 555 4.31 21.28 18.70
CA ILE A 555 4.90 20.75 19.94
C ILE A 555 4.86 21.86 21.02
N ASP A 556 4.26 21.51 22.14
CA ASP A 556 4.15 22.30 23.37
C ASP A 556 4.53 21.33 24.52
N THR A 557 5.81 21.36 24.86
CA THR A 557 6.48 20.35 25.69
C THR A 557 6.03 20.44 27.14
N ASP A 558 5.90 21.65 27.69
CA ASP A 558 5.40 21.82 29.04
C ASP A 558 3.88 21.98 29.11
N LYS A 559 3.17 22.27 28.01
CA LYS A 559 1.71 22.41 27.90
C LYS A 559 1.18 23.72 28.43
N ASP A 560 1.91 24.81 28.31
CA ASP A 560 1.51 26.14 28.77
C ASP A 560 0.68 26.93 27.73
N GLU A 561 0.31 26.28 26.63
CA GLU A 561 -0.42 26.81 25.47
C GLU A 561 0.43 27.67 24.52
N ILE A 562 1.74 27.76 24.75
CA ILE A 562 2.70 28.46 23.90
C ILE A 562 3.57 27.39 23.21
N PRO A 563 3.53 27.29 21.87
CA PRO A 563 4.38 26.32 21.18
C PRO A 563 5.86 26.53 21.44
N ASP A 564 6.63 25.44 21.56
CA ASP A 564 8.07 25.43 21.90
C ASP A 564 8.92 26.40 21.05
N TYR A 565 8.53 26.65 19.80
CA TYR A 565 9.28 27.54 18.89
C TYR A 565 9.07 29.04 19.16
N LYS A 566 8.03 29.38 19.92
CA LYS A 566 7.71 30.72 20.42
C LYS A 566 7.96 30.87 21.92
N ASP A 567 8.05 29.75 22.63
CA ASP A 567 8.27 29.70 24.06
C ASP A 567 9.75 29.90 24.41
N VAL A 568 10.03 30.82 25.33
CA VAL A 568 11.36 31.12 25.87
C VAL A 568 11.77 30.09 26.94
N CYS A 569 10.80 29.50 27.64
CA CYS A 569 10.95 28.53 28.72
C CYS A 569 10.19 27.20 28.46
N PRO A 570 10.42 26.49 27.34
CA PRO A 570 9.57 25.39 26.81
C PRO A 570 9.57 24.07 27.61
N LYS A 571 10.05 24.06 28.84
CA LYS A 571 10.24 22.84 29.63
C LYS A 571 9.85 23.02 31.08
N ASP A 572 9.01 24.00 31.37
CA ASP A 572 8.63 24.30 32.73
C ASP A 572 7.77 23.19 33.33
N SER A 573 8.01 22.88 34.59
CA SER A 573 7.17 21.96 35.33
C SER A 573 5.79 22.58 35.60
N LEU A 574 4.82 21.73 35.92
CA LEU A 574 3.50 22.19 36.38
C LEU A 574 3.60 23.12 37.61
N ALA A 575 4.60 22.92 38.47
CA ALA A 575 4.82 23.78 39.62
C ALA A 575 5.31 25.17 39.21
N GLU A 576 6.26 25.24 38.27
CA GLU A 576 6.82 26.49 37.73
C GLU A 576 5.74 27.40 37.14
N ARG A 577 4.83 26.86 36.34
CA ARG A 577 3.72 27.63 35.73
C ARG A 577 2.43 27.72 36.55
N SER A 578 2.42 27.21 37.78
CA SER A 578 1.18 27.15 38.59
C SER A 578 0.56 28.51 38.93
N LYS A 579 1.36 29.58 38.82
CA LYS A 579 0.95 30.98 39.02
C LYS A 579 0.74 31.74 37.71
N GLY A 580 0.89 31.07 36.57
CA GLY A 580 0.80 31.65 35.23
C GLY A 580 2.16 31.84 34.56
N VAL A 581 2.12 32.09 33.25
CA VAL A 581 3.28 32.38 32.40
C VAL A 581 3.04 33.67 31.63
N TYR A 582 4.11 34.36 31.22
CA TYR A 582 3.95 35.53 30.34
C TYR A 582 3.41 35.09 28.98
N GLN A 583 2.34 35.74 28.52
CA GLN A 583 1.69 35.39 27.25
C GLN A 583 2.23 36.17 26.05
N GLN A 584 2.98 37.25 26.29
CA GLN A 584 3.55 38.13 25.26
C GLN A 584 4.80 38.83 25.81
N GLY A 585 5.67 39.31 24.91
CA GLY A 585 6.90 40.03 25.28
C GLY A 585 8.14 39.14 25.25
N GLU A 586 9.25 39.62 25.83
CA GLU A 586 10.56 38.94 25.78
C GLU A 586 10.65 37.70 26.70
N GLN A 587 9.71 37.54 27.62
CA GLN A 587 9.65 36.41 28.57
C GLN A 587 8.48 35.45 28.27
N ILE A 588 7.91 35.49 27.06
CA ILE A 588 6.77 34.65 26.68
C ILE A 588 7.05 33.15 26.98
N GLY A 589 6.14 32.52 27.73
CA GLY A 589 6.23 31.14 28.21
C GLY A 589 6.99 30.91 29.52
N CYS A 590 7.71 31.92 30.03
CA CYS A 590 8.38 31.81 31.32
C CYS A 590 7.43 32.10 32.50
N PRO A 591 7.72 31.56 33.71
CA PRO A 591 6.89 31.78 34.90
C PRO A 591 6.85 33.26 35.27
N ILE A 592 5.68 33.73 35.70
CA ILE A 592 5.51 35.13 36.11
C ILE A 592 6.37 35.43 37.35
N ASP A 593 7.05 36.58 37.29
CA ASP A 593 7.72 37.26 38.40
C ASP A 593 7.09 38.65 38.50
N SER A 594 6.15 38.79 39.44
CA SER A 594 5.23 39.92 39.50
C SER A 594 5.89 41.22 39.97
N ASP A 595 6.83 41.15 40.91
CA ASP A 595 7.53 42.30 41.46
C ASP A 595 8.97 42.47 40.90
N ASN A 596 9.42 41.54 40.07
CA ASN A 596 10.73 41.51 39.39
C ASN A 596 11.91 41.45 40.37
N ASP A 597 11.75 40.72 41.47
CA ASP A 597 12.81 40.50 42.45
C ASP A 597 13.76 39.34 42.07
N ASN A 598 13.48 38.68 40.94
CA ASN A 598 14.14 37.47 40.39
C ASN A 598 13.74 36.15 41.06
N VAL A 599 12.75 36.16 41.95
CA VAL A 599 12.08 35.00 42.52
C VAL A 599 10.71 34.90 41.85
N GLN A 600 10.52 33.85 41.06
CA GLN A 600 9.25 33.68 40.35
C GLN A 600 8.10 33.44 41.34
N ASP A 601 6.89 33.92 41.04
CA ASP A 601 5.71 33.93 41.93
C ASP A 601 5.36 32.56 42.55
N TYR A 602 5.73 31.46 41.89
CA TYR A 602 5.46 30.11 42.39
C TYR A 602 6.43 29.66 43.50
N ARG A 603 7.58 30.34 43.64
CA ARG A 603 8.58 30.17 44.72
C ARG A 603 8.67 31.38 45.64
N ASP A 604 7.98 32.45 45.32
CA ASP A 604 7.97 33.67 46.09
C ASP A 604 6.85 33.64 47.14
N ASP A 605 7.24 33.74 48.42
CA ASP A 605 6.33 33.85 49.55
C ASP A 605 5.75 35.27 49.68
N CYS A 606 6.39 36.26 49.04
CA CYS A 606 6.07 37.68 49.04
C CYS A 606 6.05 38.30 47.61
N PRO A 607 5.24 37.79 46.66
CA PRO A 607 5.31 38.10 45.22
C PRO A 607 4.89 39.51 44.78
N GLN A 608 4.81 40.46 45.71
CA GLN A 608 4.27 41.81 45.50
C GLN A 608 5.02 42.84 46.33
N ASN A 609 6.33 42.65 46.53
CA ASN A 609 7.14 43.61 47.25
C ASN A 609 7.10 44.97 46.55
N LEU A 610 7.15 46.03 47.35
CA LEU A 610 7.37 47.36 46.82
C LEU A 610 8.86 47.55 46.50
N PRO A 611 9.23 48.36 45.48
CA PRO A 611 10.63 48.57 45.11
C PRO A 611 11.53 49.03 46.28
N ASN A 612 10.97 49.83 47.19
CA ASN A 612 11.68 50.32 48.39
C ASN A 612 11.86 49.25 49.49
N GLU A 613 11.13 48.15 49.44
CA GLU A 613 11.31 46.98 50.31
C GLU A 613 12.42 46.09 49.75
N MET A 614 12.40 45.87 48.43
CA MET A 614 13.45 45.12 47.71
C MET A 614 14.84 45.76 47.88
N GLU A 615 14.94 47.10 47.87
CA GLU A 615 16.20 47.83 48.13
C GLU A 615 16.82 47.52 49.50
N LYS A 616 16.02 47.08 50.47
CA LYS A 616 16.48 46.76 51.84
C LYS A 616 16.97 45.31 51.97
N GLY A 617 16.80 44.52 50.92
CA GLY A 617 17.24 43.13 50.83
C GLY A 617 16.13 42.13 51.15
N LEU A 618 16.09 41.06 50.35
CA LEU A 618 15.15 39.96 50.45
C LEU A 618 15.87 38.65 50.74
N ASP A 619 15.16 37.68 51.32
CA ASP A 619 15.63 36.33 51.50
C ASP A 619 15.51 35.49 50.20
N LEU A 620 15.86 34.21 50.27
CA LEU A 620 15.83 33.32 49.10
C LEU A 620 14.41 32.95 48.63
N ARG A 621 13.37 33.42 49.33
CA ARG A 621 11.95 33.20 49.01
C ARG A 621 11.23 34.51 48.70
N GLY A 622 11.97 35.57 48.35
CA GLY A 622 11.44 36.87 47.94
C GLY A 622 10.88 37.71 49.08
N CYS A 623 11.00 37.29 50.35
CA CYS A 623 10.48 38.07 51.46
C CYS A 623 11.53 38.99 52.09
N PRO A 624 11.16 40.20 52.56
CA PRO A 624 12.05 41.04 53.35
C PRO A 624 12.62 40.31 54.56
N PHE A 625 13.88 40.55 54.89
CA PHE A 625 14.53 39.88 56.02
C PHE A 625 13.76 40.11 57.33
N ASP A 626 13.47 39.01 58.03
CA ASP A 626 12.93 38.95 59.39
C ASP A 626 13.80 37.95 60.17
N ARG A 627 14.73 38.48 60.98
CA ARG A 627 15.79 37.67 61.60
C ARG A 627 15.32 36.90 62.81
N ASP A 628 14.44 37.46 63.63
CA ASP A 628 13.93 36.82 64.84
C ASP A 628 12.56 36.14 64.63
N LYS A 629 11.93 36.37 63.47
CA LYS A 629 10.72 35.69 62.97
C LYS A 629 9.48 36.04 63.77
N ASP A 630 9.28 37.32 63.99
CA ASP A 630 8.12 37.87 64.70
C ASP A 630 7.06 38.47 63.76
N ASP A 631 7.22 38.26 62.45
CA ASP A 631 6.37 38.76 61.35
C ASP A 631 6.50 40.28 61.11
N VAL A 632 7.44 40.96 61.78
CA VAL A 632 7.82 42.35 61.50
C VAL A 632 9.17 42.34 60.79
N PRO A 633 9.25 42.77 59.52
CA PRO A 633 10.53 42.84 58.81
C PRO A 633 11.56 43.69 59.57
N ASP A 634 12.83 43.29 59.52
CA ASP A 634 13.97 43.91 60.19
C ASP A 634 14.04 45.44 60.03
N TYR A 635 13.57 45.94 58.89
CA TYR A 635 13.61 47.37 58.57
C TYR A 635 12.47 48.18 59.23
N ARG A 636 11.45 47.52 59.79
CA ARG A 636 10.34 48.09 60.57
C ARG A 636 10.36 47.65 62.03
N ASP A 637 11.20 46.68 62.36
CA ASP A 637 11.33 46.12 63.69
C ASP A 637 12.29 46.96 64.56
N ALA A 638 11.76 47.44 65.69
CA ALA A 638 12.50 48.18 66.69
C ALA A 638 13.30 47.26 67.63
N CYS A 639 12.96 45.98 67.70
CA CYS A 639 13.56 44.92 68.49
C CYS A 639 13.97 43.68 67.67
N PRO A 640 14.77 43.79 66.58
CA PRO A 640 15.00 42.76 65.55
C PRO A 640 15.85 41.54 65.95
N LYS A 641 15.98 41.28 67.25
CA LYS A 641 16.84 40.24 67.82
C LYS A 641 16.21 39.61 69.06
N ASN A 642 14.89 39.64 69.18
CA ASN A 642 14.22 38.97 70.27
C ASN A 642 14.58 37.48 70.28
N LYS A 643 14.57 36.89 71.47
CA LYS A 643 14.61 35.44 71.56
C LYS A 643 13.24 34.91 71.19
N HIS A 644 13.21 33.77 70.51
CA HIS A 644 11.97 33.08 70.14
C HIS A 644 10.99 32.84 71.31
N PHE A 645 11.48 32.71 72.56
CA PHE A 645 10.62 32.65 73.74
C PHE A 645 9.89 33.97 74.02
N GLU A 646 10.55 35.12 73.80
CA GLU A 646 9.99 36.47 74.00
C GLU A 646 8.90 36.74 72.95
N ILE A 647 9.16 36.38 71.69
CA ILE A 647 8.17 36.48 70.60
C ILE A 647 6.91 35.69 70.91
N ARG A 648 7.05 34.44 71.40
CA ARG A 648 5.92 33.61 71.82
C ARG A 648 5.10 34.19 72.98
N LYS A 649 5.64 35.13 73.74
CA LYS A 649 4.93 35.83 74.82
C LYS A 649 4.14 37.04 74.32
N GLY A 650 4.30 37.40 73.05
CA GLY A 650 3.64 38.52 72.40
C GLY A 650 4.60 39.68 72.19
N VAL A 651 4.61 40.21 70.97
CA VAL A 651 5.28 41.45 70.59
C VAL A 651 4.25 42.46 70.09
N ASP A 652 4.60 43.74 70.13
CA ASP A 652 3.78 44.82 69.58
C ASP A 652 3.97 44.98 68.06
N SER A 653 3.32 45.99 67.46
CA SER A 653 3.41 46.26 66.02
C SER A 653 4.78 46.74 65.54
N HIS A 654 5.74 46.93 66.44
CA HIS A 654 7.12 47.31 66.16
C HIS A 654 8.10 46.18 66.53
N GLY A 655 7.59 44.97 66.82
CA GLY A 655 8.39 43.79 67.15
C GLY A 655 8.94 43.77 68.58
N CYS A 656 8.53 44.65 69.48
CA CYS A 656 9.05 44.65 70.86
C CYS A 656 8.14 43.88 71.84
N PRO A 657 8.69 43.18 72.86
CA PRO A 657 7.88 42.49 73.87
C PRO A 657 6.90 43.43 74.56
N VAL A 658 5.66 42.98 74.75
CA VAL A 658 4.59 43.78 75.35
C VAL A 658 4.93 44.16 76.79
N ASP A 659 4.69 45.43 77.12
CA ASP A 659 4.84 46.08 78.43
C ASP A 659 3.57 46.92 78.64
N THR A 660 2.62 46.36 79.39
CA THR A 660 1.24 46.84 79.51
C THR A 660 1.13 48.07 80.39
N ASP A 661 1.80 48.09 81.54
CA ASP A 661 1.76 49.21 82.48
C ASP A 661 2.91 50.22 82.30
N GLN A 662 3.85 49.92 81.40
CA GLN A 662 4.98 50.77 81.00
C GLN A 662 5.97 51.04 82.13
N ASP A 663 6.09 50.11 83.07
CA ASP A 663 7.06 50.18 84.17
C ASP A 663 8.49 49.78 83.74
N ARG A 664 8.66 49.39 82.45
CA ARG A 664 9.87 48.90 81.78
C ARG A 664 10.21 47.44 82.04
N VAL A 665 9.34 46.71 82.70
CA VAL A 665 9.40 45.27 82.85
C VAL A 665 8.39 44.67 81.87
N PRO A 666 8.84 43.91 80.85
CA PRO A 666 7.90 43.25 79.96
C PRO A 666 6.94 42.34 80.73
N ASP A 667 5.68 42.28 80.32
CA ASP A 667 4.59 41.58 81.03
C ASP A 667 4.95 40.14 81.42
N TYR A 668 5.70 39.45 80.57
CA TYR A 668 6.10 38.06 80.81
C TYR A 668 7.10 37.88 81.96
N LYS A 669 7.70 38.97 82.47
CA LYS A 669 8.58 39.03 83.63
C LYS A 669 7.97 39.79 84.80
N ASP A 670 6.93 40.57 84.56
CA ASP A 670 6.31 41.42 85.55
C ASP A 670 5.27 40.65 86.39
N VAL A 671 5.47 40.66 87.71
CA VAL A 671 4.56 40.03 88.68
C VAL A 671 3.32 40.90 88.90
N CYS A 672 3.44 42.21 88.73
CA CYS A 672 2.44 43.23 88.95
C CYS A 672 2.17 44.07 87.69
N PHE A 673 2.11 43.45 86.50
CA PHE A 673 1.98 44.05 85.16
C PHE A 673 0.77 44.96 84.87
N GLU A 674 -0.04 45.29 85.88
CA GLU A 674 -1.20 46.19 85.79
C GLU A 674 -1.13 47.29 86.85
N ASN A 675 0.07 47.77 87.21
CA ASN A 675 0.18 48.86 88.17
C ASN A 675 -0.48 50.13 87.60
N SER A 676 -1.08 50.92 88.48
CA SER A 676 -1.46 52.27 88.08
C SER A 676 -0.22 53.14 87.88
N PRO A 677 -0.27 54.16 87.00
CA PRO A 677 0.82 55.13 86.87
C PRO A 677 1.20 55.82 88.18
N GLU A 678 0.24 55.95 89.12
CA GLU A 678 0.51 56.47 90.45
C GLU A 678 1.39 55.52 91.26
N GLU A 679 1.11 54.21 91.26
CA GLU A 679 1.92 53.20 91.92
C GLU A 679 3.34 53.11 91.34
N ILE A 680 3.46 53.10 90.01
CA ILE A 680 4.76 53.11 89.32
C ILE A 680 5.56 54.35 89.71
N SER A 681 4.91 55.51 89.84
CA SER A 681 5.57 56.76 90.25
C SER A 681 6.12 56.73 91.69
N LYS A 682 5.61 55.84 92.56
CA LYS A 682 6.12 55.64 93.93
C LYS A 682 7.29 54.64 93.99
N GLY A 683 7.60 54.00 92.88
CA GLY A 683 8.69 53.05 92.74
C GLY A 683 8.21 51.61 92.83
N VAL A 684 8.69 50.81 91.88
CA VAL A 684 8.47 49.37 91.80
C VAL A 684 9.79 48.62 91.95
N ILE A 685 9.71 47.37 92.34
CA ILE A 685 10.86 46.48 92.51
C ILE A 685 11.43 46.14 91.14
N GLN A 686 12.70 46.47 90.90
CA GLN A 686 13.36 46.29 89.61
C GLN A 686 14.21 45.01 89.50
N GLN A 687 14.34 44.25 90.60
CA GLN A 687 15.04 42.96 90.65
C GLN A 687 14.48 42.07 91.77
N GLY A 688 14.48 40.76 91.57
CA GLY A 688 14.05 39.78 92.58
C GLY A 688 12.73 39.09 92.22
N THR A 689 12.10 38.44 93.20
CA THR A 689 10.89 37.61 93.01
C THR A 689 9.59 38.39 92.89
N HIS A 690 9.61 39.69 93.21
CA HIS A 690 8.45 40.59 93.16
C HIS A 690 8.68 41.70 92.11
N LEU A 691 9.36 41.37 91.01
CA LEU A 691 9.68 42.30 89.92
C LEU A 691 8.41 42.98 89.41
N GLY A 692 8.43 44.31 89.33
CA GLY A 692 7.31 45.18 88.94
C GLY A 692 6.32 45.51 90.06
N CYS A 693 6.42 44.92 91.26
CA CYS A 693 5.50 45.26 92.35
C CYS A 693 5.91 46.51 93.16
N PRO A 694 4.97 47.25 93.78
CA PRO A 694 5.27 48.35 94.68
C PRO A 694 6.15 47.94 95.88
N ILE A 695 6.97 48.86 96.36
CA ILE A 695 7.92 48.60 97.46
C ILE A 695 7.17 48.40 98.80
N ASP A 696 7.49 47.32 99.51
CA ASP A 696 7.04 46.94 100.87
C ASP A 696 8.26 46.45 101.66
N ASN A 697 8.79 47.30 102.55
CA ASN A 697 10.09 47.11 103.21
C ASN A 697 10.05 46.16 104.40
N ASP A 698 9.01 46.24 105.24
CA ASP A 698 8.87 45.38 106.42
C ASP A 698 8.02 44.12 106.15
N GLN A 699 7.49 44.00 104.93
CA GLN A 699 6.79 42.83 104.40
C GLN A 699 5.55 42.48 105.22
N ASP A 700 4.88 43.49 105.75
CA ASP A 700 3.65 43.33 106.49
C ASP A 700 2.40 43.19 105.58
N GLY A 701 2.60 43.36 104.26
CA GLY A 701 1.58 43.25 103.22
C GLY A 701 0.92 44.59 102.87
N VAL A 702 1.38 45.71 103.44
CA VAL A 702 0.99 47.07 103.09
C VAL A 702 2.19 47.75 102.43
N PRO A 703 2.11 48.14 101.14
CA PRO A 703 3.21 48.86 100.50
C PRO A 703 3.58 50.13 101.27
N ASP A 704 4.87 50.48 101.30
CA ASP A 704 5.42 51.59 102.08
C ASP A 704 4.66 52.91 101.89
N TYR A 705 4.16 53.15 100.67
CA TYR A 705 3.42 54.38 100.35
C TYR A 705 2.02 54.46 101.02
N ARG A 706 1.53 53.34 101.56
CA ARG A 706 0.26 53.20 102.30
C ARG A 706 0.45 52.78 103.76
N ASP A 707 1.69 52.54 104.17
CA ASP A 707 2.03 52.08 105.49
C ASP A 707 2.41 53.25 106.42
N ASN A 708 1.77 53.33 107.59
CA ASN A 708 2.08 54.31 108.62
C ASN A 708 3.23 53.88 109.53
N CYS A 709 3.57 52.60 109.51
CA CYS A 709 4.63 51.96 110.27
C CYS A 709 5.57 51.13 109.36
N PRO A 710 6.12 51.67 108.25
CA PRO A 710 6.79 50.94 107.15
C PRO A 710 8.10 50.20 107.48
N ASN A 711 8.46 50.12 108.76
CA ASN A 711 9.73 49.58 109.22
C ASN A 711 9.58 48.83 110.54
N ASN A 712 8.45 48.15 110.77
CA ASN A 712 8.27 47.33 111.95
C ASN A 712 9.33 46.24 112.00
N ARG A 713 9.71 45.86 113.21
CA ARG A 713 10.56 44.67 113.39
C ARG A 713 9.68 43.42 113.26
N PRO A 714 10.21 42.30 112.75
CA PRO A 714 9.47 41.05 112.66
C PRO A 714 8.82 40.58 113.98
N ALA A 715 9.41 40.92 115.13
CA ALA A 715 8.85 40.62 116.44
C ALA A 715 7.56 41.40 116.77
N GLU A 716 7.43 42.63 116.26
CA GLU A 716 6.28 43.52 116.46
C GLU A 716 5.11 43.09 115.56
N LEU A 717 5.42 42.53 114.39
CA LEU A 717 4.46 41.99 113.42
C LEU A 717 3.85 40.64 113.86
N ARG A 718 4.40 39.97 114.87
CA ARG A 718 4.04 38.59 115.26
C ARG A 718 2.57 38.42 115.66
N LYS A 719 1.95 39.48 116.19
CA LYS A 719 0.52 39.48 116.55
C LYS A 719 -0.37 40.15 115.51
N GLY A 720 0.19 40.50 114.35
CA GLY A 720 -0.49 41.18 113.26
C GLY A 720 -0.40 42.71 113.35
N VAL A 721 -0.71 43.34 112.21
CA VAL A 721 -0.81 44.79 112.05
C VAL A 721 -2.22 45.19 111.66
N ASN A 722 -2.54 46.46 111.83
CA ASN A 722 -3.77 47.04 111.29
C ASN A 722 -3.65 47.34 109.78
N SER A 723 -4.71 47.86 109.16
CA SER A 723 -4.75 48.17 107.72
C SER A 723 -3.82 49.32 107.26
N ARG A 724 -3.02 49.88 108.18
CA ARG A 724 -1.98 50.89 107.90
C ARG A 724 -0.63 50.44 108.47
N GLY A 725 -0.44 49.13 108.58
CA GLY A 725 0.80 48.48 108.98
C GLY A 725 1.27 48.66 110.43
N CYS A 726 0.48 49.20 111.35
CA CYS A 726 0.93 49.37 112.74
C CYS A 726 0.51 48.21 113.68
N PRO A 727 1.35 47.83 114.67
CA PRO A 727 1.07 46.72 115.60
C PRO A 727 -0.24 46.88 116.39
N LEU A 728 -0.93 45.76 116.62
CA LEU A 728 -2.23 45.75 117.30
C LEU A 728 -2.15 46.01 118.82
N ASP A 729 -3.20 46.63 119.35
CA ASP A 729 -3.54 46.80 120.77
C ASP A 729 -5.05 46.54 120.89
N THR A 730 -5.39 45.29 121.21
CA THR A 730 -6.72 44.71 121.05
C THR A 730 -7.69 45.20 122.13
N ASP A 731 -7.28 45.21 123.40
CA ASP A 731 -8.14 45.65 124.50
C ASP A 731 -7.96 47.13 124.88
N LYS A 732 -6.99 47.81 124.27
CA LYS A 732 -6.75 49.26 124.37
C LYS A 732 -6.42 49.69 125.79
N ASP A 733 -5.73 48.84 126.52
CA ASP A 733 -5.20 49.15 127.85
C ASP A 733 -3.91 50.00 127.80
N GLY A 734 -3.37 50.20 126.59
CA GLY A 734 -2.15 50.96 126.30
C GLY A 734 -0.91 50.10 126.09
N VAL A 735 -1.03 48.77 126.13
CA VAL A 735 0.03 47.81 125.88
C VAL A 735 -0.29 47.04 124.59
N HIS A 736 0.57 47.17 123.58
CA HIS A 736 0.39 46.40 122.34
C HIS A 736 0.38 44.88 122.58
N ASP A 737 -0.45 44.15 121.83
CA ASP A 737 -0.73 42.71 121.98
C ASP A 737 0.52 41.83 122.00
N TYR A 738 1.58 42.25 121.33
CA TYR A 738 2.83 41.49 121.29
C TYR A 738 3.60 41.54 122.63
N LYS A 739 3.24 42.45 123.54
CA LYS A 739 3.79 42.64 124.90
C LYS A 739 2.78 42.38 126.02
N ASP A 740 1.47 42.47 125.74
CA ASP A 740 0.43 42.33 126.75
C ASP A 740 0.16 40.86 127.14
N VAL A 741 0.24 40.57 128.44
CA VAL A 741 -0.02 39.24 129.00
C VAL A 741 -1.51 38.92 129.01
N CYS A 742 -2.35 39.94 129.24
CA CYS A 742 -3.79 39.86 129.35
C CYS A 742 -4.49 40.69 128.25
N PHE A 743 -3.99 40.65 127.02
CA PHE A 743 -4.38 41.44 125.81
C PHE A 743 -5.86 41.46 125.37
N ASN A 744 -6.77 40.89 126.16
CA ASN A 744 -8.20 40.84 125.87
C ASN A 744 -9.05 41.05 127.14
N ASN A 745 -8.65 41.97 128.01
CA ASN A 745 -9.46 42.34 129.16
C ASN A 745 -10.78 42.99 128.72
N SER A 746 -11.83 42.82 129.51
CA SER A 746 -13.04 43.60 129.28
C SER A 746 -12.81 45.07 129.64
N PRO A 747 -13.50 46.03 129.00
CA PRO A 747 -13.41 47.44 129.37
C PRO A 747 -13.77 47.70 130.85
N LYS A 748 -14.63 46.84 131.42
CA LYS A 748 -14.97 46.89 132.84
C LYS A 748 -13.78 46.53 133.73
N GLU A 749 -12.99 45.54 133.36
CA GLU A 749 -11.75 45.14 134.05
C GLU A 749 -10.70 46.25 133.97
N ILE A 750 -10.46 46.78 132.77
CA ILE A 750 -9.49 47.86 132.55
C ILE A 750 -9.85 49.10 133.38
N SER A 751 -11.14 49.44 133.48
CA SER A 751 -11.61 50.58 134.29
C SER A 751 -11.31 50.46 135.80
N LYS A 752 -10.95 49.26 136.28
CA LYS A 752 -10.56 49.01 137.67
C LYS A 752 -9.05 49.05 137.89
N GLY A 753 -8.29 49.28 136.83
CA GLY A 753 -6.84 49.34 136.84
C GLY A 753 -6.22 47.99 136.46
N VAL A 754 -5.16 48.08 135.67
CA VAL A 754 -4.31 46.95 135.27
C VAL A 754 -2.86 47.24 135.64
N HIS A 755 -2.04 46.20 135.76
CA HIS A 755 -0.61 46.37 135.96
C HIS A 755 0.03 47.01 134.73
N GLN A 756 0.66 48.16 134.92
CA GLN A 756 1.36 48.91 133.85
C GLN A 756 2.84 48.50 133.71
N GLN A 757 3.31 47.56 134.53
CA GLN A 757 4.67 47.03 134.52
C GLN A 757 4.75 45.72 135.32
N GLY A 758 5.80 44.95 135.06
CA GLY A 758 6.08 43.70 135.78
C GLY A 758 5.49 42.46 135.11
N LEU A 759 5.50 41.34 135.83
CA LEU A 759 5.12 40.01 135.32
C LEU A 759 3.64 39.89 134.91
N HIS A 760 2.80 40.80 135.42
CA HIS A 760 1.37 40.83 135.15
C HIS A 760 0.98 41.99 134.23
N LEU A 761 1.91 42.54 133.43
CA LEU A 761 1.67 43.67 132.51
C LEU A 761 0.40 43.44 131.67
N GLY A 762 -0.56 44.35 131.82
CA GLY A 762 -1.89 44.34 131.21
C GLY A 762 -2.96 43.58 131.99
N CYS A 763 -2.66 42.85 133.07
CA CYS A 763 -3.67 42.11 133.84
C CYS A 763 -4.33 42.97 134.96
N PRO A 764 -5.59 42.69 135.36
CA PRO A 764 -6.28 43.41 136.45
C PRO A 764 -5.54 43.32 137.79
N ILE A 765 -5.60 44.39 138.60
CA ILE A 765 -4.88 44.49 139.87
C ILE A 765 -5.41 43.46 140.90
N ASP A 766 -4.49 42.68 141.47
CA ASP A 766 -4.67 41.73 142.59
C ASP A 766 -3.53 41.98 143.61
N ASN A 767 -3.83 42.71 144.69
CA ASN A 767 -2.83 43.23 145.62
C ASN A 767 -2.35 42.17 146.62
N ASP A 768 -3.24 41.36 147.18
CA ASP A 768 -2.86 40.31 148.12
C ASP A 768 -2.43 39.01 147.42
N ASN A 769 -2.62 38.94 146.10
CA ASN A 769 -2.25 37.84 145.23
C ASN A 769 -2.94 36.53 145.64
N ASP A 770 -4.18 36.60 146.10
CA ASP A 770 -5.00 35.43 146.41
C ASP A 770 -5.62 34.79 145.15
N GLY A 771 -5.48 35.45 143.99
CA GLY A 771 -5.98 35.01 142.69
C GLY A 771 -7.35 35.58 142.33
N VAL A 772 -7.94 36.42 143.17
CA VAL A 772 -9.16 37.17 142.90
C VAL A 772 -8.78 38.65 142.76
N PRO A 773 -8.95 39.27 141.59
CA PRO A 773 -8.65 40.69 141.42
C PRO A 773 -9.39 41.54 142.44
N ASP A 774 -8.74 42.58 142.95
CA ASP A 774 -9.22 43.43 144.06
C ASP A 774 -10.67 43.89 143.88
N TYR A 775 -11.06 44.19 142.63
CA TYR A 775 -12.41 44.68 142.33
C TYR A 775 -13.52 43.62 142.49
N ARG A 776 -13.16 42.34 142.65
CA ARG A 776 -14.03 41.19 142.92
C ARG A 776 -13.75 40.54 144.27
N ASP A 777 -12.72 41.01 144.96
CA ASP A 777 -12.31 40.47 146.24
C ASP A 777 -13.00 41.21 147.39
N ASN A 778 -13.69 40.45 148.24
CA ASN A 778 -14.35 40.97 149.45
C ASN A 778 -13.40 41.03 150.65
N CYS A 779 -12.25 40.38 150.56
CA CYS A 779 -11.19 40.35 151.55
C CYS A 779 -9.82 40.70 150.89
N PRO A 780 -9.67 41.86 150.21
CA PRO A 780 -8.54 42.19 149.31
C PRO A 780 -7.17 42.41 149.97
N ASN A 781 -7.03 42.03 151.23
CA ASN A 781 -5.82 42.22 152.02
C ASN A 781 -5.60 41.04 152.96
N ASN A 782 -5.96 39.83 152.52
CA ASN A 782 -5.67 38.64 153.30
C ASN A 782 -4.17 38.58 153.55
N ASN A 783 -3.82 38.28 154.80
CA ASN A 783 -2.42 38.00 155.06
C ASN A 783 -2.06 36.63 154.47
N ARG A 784 -0.75 36.42 154.33
CA ARG A 784 -0.22 35.19 153.75
C ARG A 784 -0.65 33.90 154.45
N ILE A 785 -1.01 33.96 155.74
CA ILE A 785 -1.49 32.81 156.51
C ILE A 785 -2.95 32.48 156.13
N GLU A 786 -3.76 33.51 155.88
CA GLU A 786 -5.15 33.38 155.47
C GLU A 786 -5.27 32.80 154.06
N ILE A 787 -4.51 33.33 153.11
CA ILE A 787 -4.47 32.83 151.72
C ILE A 787 -4.04 31.35 151.70
N ARG A 788 -3.04 30.99 152.52
CA ARG A 788 -2.56 29.60 152.63
C ARG A 788 -3.60 28.62 153.19
N LYS A 789 -4.54 29.09 154.01
CA LYS A 789 -5.65 28.25 154.51
C LYS A 789 -6.76 28.06 153.47
N GLY A 790 -6.65 28.77 152.34
CA GLY A 790 -7.59 28.75 151.23
C GLY A 790 -8.67 29.81 151.41
N VAL A 791 -8.79 30.64 150.38
CA VAL A 791 -9.87 31.62 150.22
C VAL A 791 -11.07 31.00 149.49
N ASP A 792 -12.25 31.57 149.68
CA ASP A 792 -13.43 31.26 148.88
C ASP A 792 -13.42 32.05 147.56
N SER A 793 -14.42 31.85 146.69
CA SER A 793 -14.49 32.50 145.38
C SER A 793 -14.71 34.02 145.42
N ARG A 794 -14.77 34.60 146.62
CA ARG A 794 -14.87 36.04 146.86
C ARG A 794 -13.63 36.54 147.61
N GLY A 795 -12.56 35.75 147.60
CA GLY A 795 -11.27 36.03 148.26
C GLY A 795 -11.30 35.93 149.79
N CYS A 796 -12.36 35.44 150.44
CA CYS A 796 -12.41 35.44 151.92
C CYS A 796 -11.98 34.10 152.57
N PRO A 797 -11.36 34.09 153.77
CA PRO A 797 -10.87 32.86 154.42
C PRO A 797 -12.00 31.91 154.92
N LYS A 798 -11.82 30.59 154.78
CA LYS A 798 -12.82 29.56 155.17
C LYS A 798 -12.85 29.26 156.70
N LYS A 799 -14.05 29.09 157.32
CA LYS A 799 -14.25 28.76 158.77
C LYS A 799 -14.29 27.23 159.05
N ALA A 800 -13.82 26.80 160.23
CA ALA A 800 -13.72 25.39 160.65
C ALA A 800 -15.02 24.78 161.28
N PRO A 801 -15.31 23.46 161.18
CA PRO A 801 -16.53 22.83 161.73
C PRO A 801 -16.41 22.30 163.18
N THR A 802 -17.51 22.34 163.96
CA THR A 802 -17.65 21.82 165.34
C THR A 802 -18.32 20.43 165.38
N GLY A 803 -17.89 19.50 166.28
CA GLY A 803 -18.46 18.14 166.44
C GLY A 803 -19.11 17.88 167.82
N ARG A 804 -20.15 17.02 167.87
CA ARG A 804 -20.88 16.47 169.05
C ARG A 804 -20.56 14.97 169.22
N HIS A 805 -20.36 14.55 170.48
CA HIS A 805 -20.20 13.22 171.12
C HIS A 805 -19.50 12.06 170.38
#